data_AF-A0A9W8CMX6-F1
#
_entry.id   AF-A0A9W8CMX6-F1
#
_cell.length_a   1.000
_cell.length_b   1.000
_cell.length_c   1.000
_cell.angle_alpha   90.00
_cell.angle_beta   90.00
_cell.angle_gamma   90.00
#
_symmetry.space_group_name_H-M   'P 1'
#
loop_
_entity.id
_entity.type
_entity.pdbx_description
1 polymer ?
#
loop_
_entity_poly.entity_id
_entity_poly.type
_entity_poly.pdbx_seq_one_letter_code
_entity_poly.pdbx_strand_id
1 'polypeptide(L)'
;TVTQAAEFVSKNPTFDGRGTTIAIIDTGVDAGAKGLQVTSEGKRKVVDYIDCTGAGDVKMGPAQTCTQQKPLELVGDSGRVLRLNPKWNNPSGQWRVGSKWFYDIAPPSVKRDVQKERHELFKKQSKKVADEIDAEKKKPEASADIREQSEVLKTLDTMYSDCGPLLDCIIFHDGKNWKAAIDTSETGDFTEAPAMGAYKDSGDSALLNKRHLLYFTINFYDNADILSIVTCSGEHGTHVAGIAAAYHPDEPENSGVAPGAQILSMMIGDHRVDSMETGVGLTRAAMAIIEHNVDLANMSFGEPTARPNSGQWVDLIREEVVRRHRCTFVASAGNSGPALSTLGAPGGTTDSVISVGAHVDIDQMKAHHSTMTNNAKEGVFNWSSRGPSPDGARGVDVYAPGGAITSFPSFSKMRLTLLNGTSMSTPNVCGTLALLVSAWKQTYDQNIERIHPGRLRNAILATSKDIGDELGAGLIQTEDAWVFLQKYAKRTYEDIGLSVSVAGSSGMRGIYLRNAQDSDVPRTFSLSVTPNFLKDPNDDLEKDTDGSYGNKKSQMLFDYEQRIVLQSTASWVCHRNAEDLEKLKSMHLLVDSKISSMRLSVSSTLASAFTSTVSGKVAIRDCLLKNHIPLFVKTDAKPPANASPGDVLLGELTLSSDIPPVNVMYIVSGKGSMSVSGSTASSSLIDSGALNGASSLLRSSMQSIMSLVSSQCGGLSLSELSVDKTNGLGEQSISAAPEPVDTGNGETKPEDNAETKPDGPEDKERKALEKEMEQAMHKMRVGWIKKANSDLLREQLVSELIESAKTDSERLSIMLEHLGAIDTSDKQAMPWSAHAGFTEAKAARTIEVADKIIEMTEETVIKNYYYTKVNLTSATAEERKLKKDADEANGHLVVALKAKCRAAAFLAGKSLFGTESVENLDDAIKKYKQALEHLERWEACSDYSSVEIMALRLPLLIAEKKYAQSLKHVLAWLSSAAIYNSNSDMRRKMVELRDQLLGKLGWSLWIDHFSTAARAQRPKEYVKI
;
A
#
# COMPACT_ATOMS: atom_id res chain seq x y z
N THR A 1 5.58 17.06 -43.61
CA THR A 1 4.54 17.21 -44.67
C THR A 1 3.16 16.82 -44.18
N VAL A 2 3.00 15.69 -43.46
CA VAL A 2 1.69 15.17 -43.00
C VAL A 2 0.84 16.18 -42.18
N THR A 3 1.46 16.96 -41.28
CA THR A 3 0.77 17.98 -40.45
C THR A 3 1.03 19.43 -40.89
N GLN A 4 1.74 19.64 -42.00
CA GLN A 4 2.27 20.93 -42.47
C GLN A 4 3.26 21.65 -41.53
N ALA A 5 3.53 21.16 -40.31
CA ALA A 5 4.36 21.88 -39.31
C ALA A 5 5.78 22.21 -39.81
N ALA A 6 6.47 21.24 -40.40
CA ALA A 6 7.82 21.46 -40.95
C ALA A 6 7.84 22.47 -42.12
N GLU A 7 6.78 22.48 -42.95
CA GLU A 7 6.65 23.45 -44.04
C GLU A 7 6.36 24.86 -43.50
N PHE A 8 5.51 24.96 -42.48
CA PHE A 8 5.20 26.20 -41.79
C PHE A 8 6.45 26.87 -41.20
N VAL A 9 7.31 26.11 -40.50
CA VAL A 9 8.57 26.61 -39.95
C VAL A 9 9.57 26.97 -41.06
N SER A 10 9.63 26.19 -42.14
CA SER A 10 10.49 26.52 -43.29
C SER A 10 10.11 27.85 -43.95
N LYS A 11 8.80 28.13 -44.09
CA LYS A 11 8.28 29.41 -44.59
C LYS A 11 8.44 30.55 -43.58
N ASN A 12 8.35 30.24 -42.29
CA ASN A 12 8.41 31.21 -41.20
C ASN A 12 9.45 30.80 -40.15
N PRO A 13 10.77 30.97 -40.42
CA PRO A 13 11.83 30.45 -39.54
C PRO A 13 11.81 31.01 -38.11
N THR A 14 11.17 32.16 -37.89
CA THR A 14 11.03 32.75 -36.55
C THR A 14 9.82 32.21 -35.79
N PHE A 15 8.89 31.50 -36.42
CA PHE A 15 7.70 30.91 -35.79
C PHE A 15 7.95 29.46 -35.36
N ASP A 16 9.15 29.20 -34.84
CA ASP A 16 9.65 27.87 -34.45
C ASP A 16 9.27 27.45 -33.03
N GLY A 17 8.35 28.18 -32.39
CA GLY A 17 7.92 27.95 -31.01
C GLY A 17 8.61 28.87 -29.98
N ARG A 18 9.54 29.74 -30.39
CA ARG A 18 10.16 30.70 -29.47
C ARG A 18 9.14 31.56 -28.72
N GLY A 19 9.48 31.92 -27.48
CA GLY A 19 8.60 32.68 -26.60
C GLY A 19 7.41 31.88 -26.07
N THR A 20 7.45 30.55 -26.16
CA THR A 20 6.43 29.66 -25.58
C THR A 20 7.05 28.66 -24.60
N THR A 21 6.24 28.28 -23.59
CA THR A 21 6.60 27.23 -22.62
C THR A 21 5.57 26.11 -22.69
N ILE A 22 6.05 24.87 -22.83
CA ILE A 22 5.27 23.64 -22.85
C ILE A 22 5.50 22.86 -21.55
N ALA A 23 4.45 22.60 -20.77
CA ALA A 23 4.49 21.65 -19.67
C ALA A 23 4.38 20.21 -20.20
N ILE A 24 5.31 19.35 -19.82
CA ILE A 24 5.29 17.91 -20.12
C ILE A 24 4.88 17.18 -18.83
N ILE A 25 3.61 16.82 -18.75
CA ILE A 25 3.00 16.11 -17.62
C ILE A 25 3.08 14.61 -17.90
N ASP A 26 4.09 13.94 -17.35
CA ASP A 26 4.43 12.56 -17.70
C ASP A 26 5.25 11.88 -16.58
N THR A 27 6.03 10.85 -16.92
CA THR A 27 7.03 10.16 -16.10
C THR A 27 8.30 10.98 -15.83
N GLY A 28 8.30 12.28 -16.15
CA GLY A 28 9.46 13.16 -16.05
C GLY A 28 10.42 13.07 -17.25
N VAL A 29 11.24 14.11 -17.41
CA VAL A 29 12.23 14.23 -18.48
C VAL A 29 13.63 13.97 -17.91
N ASP A 30 14.49 13.29 -18.65
CA ASP A 30 15.90 13.12 -18.29
C ASP A 30 16.72 14.37 -18.64
N ALA A 31 17.43 14.92 -17.66
CA ALA A 31 18.31 16.08 -17.85
C ALA A 31 19.52 15.79 -18.75
N GLY A 32 19.92 14.52 -18.89
CA GLY A 32 21.00 14.09 -19.77
C GLY A 32 20.60 13.90 -21.24
N ALA A 33 19.30 13.87 -21.55
CA ALA A 33 18.80 13.48 -22.86
C ALA A 33 19.20 14.47 -23.97
N LYS A 34 19.79 13.96 -25.05
CA LYS A 34 20.26 14.80 -26.17
C LYS A 34 19.10 15.53 -26.83
N GLY A 35 19.34 16.77 -27.28
CA GLY A 35 18.32 17.60 -27.92
C GLY A 35 17.49 18.43 -26.94
N LEU A 36 17.61 18.18 -25.64
CA LEU A 36 16.88 18.88 -24.59
C LEU A 36 17.76 19.84 -23.77
N GLN A 37 18.89 20.29 -24.34
CA GLN A 37 19.82 21.21 -23.67
C GLN A 37 19.45 22.68 -23.91
N VAL A 38 19.28 23.07 -25.17
CA VAL A 38 19.08 24.46 -25.58
C VAL A 38 17.95 24.60 -26.59
N THR A 39 17.33 25.78 -26.65
CA THR A 39 16.40 26.16 -27.72
C THR A 39 17.16 26.63 -28.96
N SER A 40 16.45 26.83 -30.07
CA SER A 40 16.99 27.49 -31.27
C SER A 40 17.56 28.90 -31.02
N GLU A 41 17.18 29.56 -29.93
CA GLU A 41 17.73 30.86 -29.49
C GLU A 41 18.91 30.74 -28.52
N GLY A 42 19.38 29.52 -28.23
CA GLY A 42 20.45 29.26 -27.27
C GLY A 42 20.04 29.39 -25.80
N LYS A 43 18.74 29.58 -25.51
CA LYS A 43 18.21 29.57 -24.14
C LYS A 43 18.19 28.14 -23.59
N ARG A 44 18.24 27.99 -22.26
CA ARG A 44 18.06 26.68 -21.61
C ARG A 44 16.70 26.09 -22.02
N LYS A 45 16.70 24.87 -22.56
CA LYS A 45 15.49 24.22 -23.10
C LYS A 45 14.50 23.88 -22.01
N VAL A 46 14.94 23.17 -20.97
CA VAL A 46 14.08 22.84 -19.83
C VAL A 46 14.20 23.97 -18.80
N VAL A 47 13.09 24.63 -18.48
CA VAL A 47 13.09 25.74 -17.50
C VAL A 47 13.17 25.24 -16.07
N ASP A 48 12.53 24.11 -15.79
CA ASP A 48 12.53 23.46 -14.49
C ASP A 48 12.16 21.97 -14.58
N TYR A 49 12.56 21.21 -13.56
CA TYR A 49 12.20 19.82 -13.33
C TYR A 49 11.47 19.71 -12.00
N ILE A 50 10.22 19.25 -12.03
CA ILE A 50 9.38 19.19 -10.84
C ILE A 50 8.92 17.74 -10.63
N ASP A 51 9.23 17.20 -9.46
CA ASP A 51 8.51 16.04 -8.94
C ASP A 51 7.19 16.51 -8.33
N CYS A 52 6.09 16.18 -9.01
CA CYS A 52 4.76 16.52 -8.52
C CYS A 52 4.26 15.47 -7.50
N THR A 53 4.85 14.28 -7.46
CA THR A 53 4.38 13.15 -6.65
C THR A 53 4.83 13.21 -5.19
N GLY A 54 5.90 13.95 -4.92
CA GLY A 54 6.58 13.98 -3.62
C GLY A 54 7.40 12.73 -3.33
N ALA A 55 7.52 11.80 -4.27
CA ALA A 55 8.37 10.61 -4.12
C ALA A 55 9.83 10.96 -3.90
N GLY A 56 10.31 12.08 -4.44
CA GLY A 56 11.65 12.65 -4.27
C GLY A 56 11.85 13.52 -3.04
N ASP A 57 10.79 13.80 -2.28
CA ASP A 57 10.87 14.71 -1.13
C ASP A 57 11.63 14.04 0.04
N VAL A 58 12.52 14.84 0.65
CA VAL A 58 13.38 14.50 1.78
C VAL A 58 13.17 15.54 2.85
N LYS A 59 12.59 15.14 3.98
CA LYS A 59 12.47 16.01 5.14
C LYS A 59 13.84 16.17 5.79
N MET A 60 14.29 17.41 5.91
CA MET A 60 15.58 17.71 6.50
C MET A 60 15.47 17.79 8.03
N GLY A 61 16.46 17.24 8.72
CA GLY A 61 16.60 17.39 10.16
C GLY A 61 16.91 18.84 10.56
N PRO A 62 16.82 19.15 11.87
CA PRO A 62 17.16 20.48 12.38
C PRO A 62 18.60 20.86 12.02
N ALA A 63 18.85 22.15 11.84
CA ALA A 63 20.16 22.67 11.49
C ALA A 63 21.19 22.34 12.59
N GLN A 64 22.24 21.61 12.21
CA GLN A 64 23.41 21.32 13.03
C GLN A 64 24.45 22.42 12.81
N THR A 65 24.96 23.01 13.88
CA THR A 65 26.05 23.99 13.78
C THR A 65 27.38 23.25 13.94
N CYS A 66 28.20 23.24 12.89
CA CYS A 66 29.56 22.70 12.95
C CYS A 66 30.53 23.83 12.62
N THR A 67 31.15 24.37 13.66
CA THR A 67 32.19 25.40 13.54
C THR A 67 33.49 24.78 14.03
N GLN A 68 34.49 24.68 13.15
CA GLN A 68 35.91 24.44 13.47
C GLN A 68 36.42 22.99 13.68
N GLN A 69 36.28 22.11 12.69
CA GLN A 69 37.25 21.01 12.49
C GLN A 69 37.60 20.86 11.00
N LYS A 70 38.89 20.69 10.68
CA LYS A 70 39.37 20.27 9.35
C LYS A 70 39.99 18.88 9.52
N PRO A 71 39.46 17.82 8.89
CA PRO A 71 38.29 17.81 7.99
C PRO A 71 36.98 18.11 8.73
N LEU A 72 36.02 18.71 8.01
CA LEU A 72 34.69 19.00 8.56
C LEU A 72 33.89 17.71 8.48
N GLU A 73 33.54 17.17 9.65
CA GLU A 73 32.79 15.92 9.78
C GLU A 73 31.43 16.19 10.45
N LEU A 74 30.39 15.54 9.96
CA LEU A 74 29.04 15.57 10.50
C LEU A 74 28.53 14.14 10.67
N VAL A 75 27.52 13.92 11.51
CA VAL A 75 26.82 12.63 11.55
C VAL A 75 25.58 12.75 10.66
N GLY A 76 25.53 11.94 9.60
CA GLY A 76 24.43 11.87 8.66
C GLY A 76 23.19 11.25 9.28
N ASP A 77 22.05 11.44 8.63
CA ASP A 77 20.80 10.84 9.10
C ASP A 77 20.85 9.30 9.05
N SER A 78 21.61 8.75 8.10
CA SER A 78 21.94 7.32 8.03
C SER A 78 22.73 6.81 9.24
N GLY A 79 23.38 7.68 10.01
CA GLY A 79 24.34 7.35 11.07
C GLY A 79 25.80 7.25 10.59
N ARG A 80 26.08 7.45 9.29
CA ARG A 80 27.44 7.53 8.76
C ARG A 80 28.10 8.86 9.14
N VAL A 81 29.44 8.85 9.25
CA VAL A 81 30.21 10.09 9.38
C VAL A 81 30.38 10.69 7.98
N LEU A 82 29.88 11.90 7.78
CA LEU A 82 29.90 12.62 6.52
C LEU A 82 31.10 13.55 6.45
N ARG A 83 32.00 13.31 5.50
CA ARG A 83 33.19 14.16 5.26
C ARG A 83 32.87 15.21 4.23
N LEU A 84 32.83 16.47 4.64
CA LEU A 84 32.36 17.57 3.78
C LEU A 84 33.46 18.11 2.88
N ASN A 85 33.05 18.64 1.73
CA ASN A 85 33.95 19.31 0.81
C ASN A 85 34.47 20.62 1.42
N PRO A 86 35.78 20.78 1.62
CA PRO A 86 36.35 22.01 2.21
C PRO A 86 36.23 23.22 1.28
N LYS A 87 35.86 23.04 0.01
CA LYS A 87 35.67 24.13 -0.97
C LYS A 87 34.29 24.78 -0.88
N TRP A 88 33.32 24.17 -0.20
CA TRP A 88 31.98 24.73 -0.08
C TRP A 88 31.97 25.96 0.83
N ASN A 89 31.35 27.03 0.36
CA ASN A 89 31.14 28.24 1.15
C ASN A 89 29.87 28.09 1.99
N ASN A 90 30.00 28.17 3.31
CA ASN A 90 28.86 28.18 4.23
C ASN A 90 29.14 29.17 5.36
N PRO A 91 28.76 30.46 5.21
CA PRO A 91 29.09 31.49 6.18
C PRO A 91 28.38 31.31 7.53
N SER A 92 27.22 30.65 7.58
CA SER A 92 26.48 30.43 8.84
C SER A 92 27.03 29.26 9.65
N GLY A 93 27.78 28.35 9.02
CA GLY A 93 28.23 27.10 9.64
C GLY A 93 27.08 26.13 9.98
N GLN A 94 25.87 26.39 9.48
CA GLN A 94 24.68 25.57 9.71
C GLN A 94 24.50 24.56 8.57
N TRP A 95 24.24 23.31 8.94
CA TRP A 95 24.08 22.19 8.04
C TRP A 95 22.82 21.43 8.39
N ARG A 96 21.98 21.12 7.41
CA ARG A 96 20.83 20.25 7.58
C ARG A 96 21.11 18.92 6.91
N VAL A 97 20.77 17.82 7.57
CA VAL A 97 21.00 16.46 7.07
C VAL A 97 19.68 15.72 6.92
N GLY A 98 19.57 14.90 5.89
CA GLY A 98 18.44 14.02 5.62
C GLY A 98 18.90 12.76 4.91
N SER A 99 18.00 11.81 4.69
CA SER A 99 18.33 10.59 3.94
C SER A 99 17.19 10.16 3.03
N LYS A 100 17.54 9.48 1.92
CA LYS A 100 16.57 8.97 0.94
C LYS A 100 16.98 7.61 0.41
N TRP A 101 16.03 6.68 0.29
CA TRP A 101 16.31 5.41 -0.38
C TRP A 101 16.36 5.61 -1.89
N PHE A 102 17.42 5.10 -2.52
CA PHE A 102 17.59 5.18 -3.97
C PHE A 102 16.42 4.52 -4.73
N TYR A 103 15.85 3.43 -4.20
CA TYR A 103 14.72 2.74 -4.84
C TYR A 103 13.40 3.50 -4.82
N ASP A 104 13.28 4.56 -4.02
CA ASP A 104 12.12 5.45 -4.00
C ASP A 104 12.18 6.50 -5.12
N ILE A 105 13.35 6.68 -5.75
CA ILE A 105 13.61 7.69 -6.78
C ILE A 105 14.28 7.08 -8.04
N ALA A 106 14.36 5.76 -8.13
CA ALA A 106 14.93 5.07 -9.28
C ALA A 106 13.82 4.58 -10.21
N PRO A 107 13.95 4.77 -11.54
CA PRO A 107 13.01 4.17 -12.49
C PRO A 107 13.10 2.63 -12.46
N PRO A 108 12.03 1.89 -12.80
CA PRO A 108 11.98 0.43 -12.68
C PRO A 108 13.09 -0.34 -13.40
N SER A 109 13.57 0.15 -14.54
CA SER A 109 14.69 -0.46 -15.28
C SER A 109 16.00 -0.36 -14.49
N VAL A 110 16.36 0.85 -14.04
CA VAL A 110 17.56 1.09 -13.23
C VAL A 110 17.48 0.38 -11.87
N LYS A 111 16.30 0.39 -11.23
CA LYS A 111 16.06 -0.34 -9.97
C LYS A 111 16.36 -1.83 -10.13
N ARG A 112 15.83 -2.47 -11.18
CA ARG A 112 16.09 -3.90 -11.45
C ARG A 112 17.57 -4.19 -11.70
N ASP A 113 18.25 -3.33 -12.46
CA ASP A 113 19.68 -3.50 -12.73
C ASP A 113 20.52 -3.37 -11.45
N VAL A 114 20.27 -2.35 -10.63
CA VAL A 114 20.97 -2.15 -9.36
C VAL A 114 20.68 -3.29 -8.37
N GLN A 115 19.44 -3.76 -8.28
CA GLN A 115 19.08 -4.92 -7.45
C GLN A 115 19.84 -6.17 -7.88
N LYS A 116 19.95 -6.41 -9.19
CA LYS A 116 20.69 -7.55 -9.74
C LYS A 116 22.17 -7.46 -9.40
N GLU A 117 22.79 -6.30 -9.59
CA GLU A 117 24.21 -6.07 -9.28
C GLU A 117 24.51 -6.25 -7.79
N ARG A 118 23.66 -5.71 -6.91
CA ARG A 118 23.78 -5.86 -5.45
C ARG A 118 23.60 -7.31 -5.02
N HIS A 119 22.64 -8.02 -5.61
CA HIS A 119 22.44 -9.45 -5.35
C HIS A 119 23.64 -10.29 -5.81
N GLU A 120 24.23 -9.99 -6.96
CA GLU A 120 25.44 -10.64 -7.46
C GLU A 120 26.65 -10.39 -6.54
N LEU A 121 26.81 -9.15 -6.06
CA LEU A 121 27.85 -8.79 -5.09
C LEU A 121 27.66 -9.53 -3.76
N PHE A 122 26.43 -9.53 -3.23
CA PHE A 122 26.08 -10.25 -2.01
C PHE A 122 26.35 -11.75 -2.16
N LYS A 123 25.90 -12.37 -3.25
CA LYS A 123 26.16 -13.79 -3.54
C LYS A 123 27.66 -14.09 -3.65
N LYS A 124 28.45 -13.20 -4.24
CA LYS A 124 29.90 -13.36 -4.33
C LYS A 124 30.56 -13.31 -2.95
N GLN A 125 30.10 -12.45 -2.04
CA GLN A 125 30.60 -12.36 -0.67
C GLN A 125 30.12 -13.54 0.19
N SER A 126 28.83 -13.89 0.13
CA SER A 126 28.26 -15.06 0.81
C SER A 126 28.94 -16.36 0.37
N LYS A 127 29.19 -16.54 -0.93
CA LYS A 127 29.92 -17.70 -1.46
C LYS A 127 31.33 -17.83 -0.90
N LYS A 128 32.07 -16.72 -0.70
CA LYS A 128 33.40 -16.78 -0.09
C LYS A 128 33.34 -17.36 1.32
N VAL A 129 32.37 -16.91 2.12
CA VAL A 129 32.13 -17.44 3.47
C VAL A 129 31.70 -18.90 3.41
N ALA A 130 30.86 -19.28 2.44
CA ALA A 130 30.45 -20.67 2.21
C ALA A 130 31.66 -21.58 1.89
N ASP A 131 32.53 -21.15 0.97
CA ASP A 131 33.73 -21.88 0.56
C ASP A 131 34.70 -22.06 1.75
N GLU A 132 34.84 -21.05 2.62
CA GLU A 132 35.62 -21.11 3.87
C GLU A 132 35.03 -22.14 4.85
N ILE A 133 33.71 -22.13 5.06
CA ILE A 133 33.02 -23.09 5.94
C ILE A 133 33.13 -24.52 5.40
N ASP A 134 32.94 -24.72 4.09
CA ASP A 134 33.03 -26.03 3.46
C ASP A 134 34.46 -26.59 3.50
N ALA A 135 35.48 -25.74 3.44
CA ALA A 135 36.87 -26.14 3.66
C ALA A 135 37.10 -26.60 5.11
N GLU A 136 36.54 -25.89 6.09
CA GLU A 136 36.65 -26.25 7.51
C GLU A 136 35.88 -27.54 7.83
N LYS A 137 34.69 -27.71 7.25
CA LYS A 137 33.83 -28.89 7.42
C LYS A 137 34.47 -30.19 6.94
N LYS A 138 35.38 -30.13 5.97
CA LYS A 138 36.12 -31.29 5.44
C LYS A 138 37.21 -31.79 6.38
N LYS A 139 37.58 -31.02 7.42
CA LYS A 139 38.59 -31.45 8.41
C LYS A 139 37.99 -32.54 9.32
N PRO A 140 38.75 -33.60 9.65
CA PRO A 140 38.26 -34.69 10.50
C PRO A 140 37.89 -34.24 11.93
N GLU A 141 38.44 -33.11 12.39
CA GLU A 141 38.18 -32.51 13.72
C GLU A 141 37.02 -31.49 13.70
N ALA A 142 36.29 -31.36 12.59
CA ALA A 142 35.22 -30.37 12.46
C ALA A 142 34.11 -30.58 13.50
N SER A 143 33.86 -29.53 14.31
CA SER A 143 32.83 -29.55 15.35
C SER A 143 31.42 -29.67 14.75
N ALA A 144 30.47 -30.15 15.56
CA ALA A 144 29.06 -30.19 15.16
C ALA A 144 28.51 -28.79 14.79
N ASP A 145 29.04 -27.73 15.40
CA ASP A 145 28.62 -26.34 15.13
C ASP A 145 29.06 -25.88 13.72
N ILE A 146 30.25 -26.28 13.25
CA ILE A 146 30.70 -25.99 11.87
C ILE A 146 29.77 -26.63 10.82
N ARG A 147 29.25 -27.83 11.10
CA ARG A 147 28.26 -28.46 10.20
C ARG A 147 26.95 -27.68 10.13
N GLU A 148 26.54 -27.12 11.26
CA GLU A 148 25.32 -26.29 11.36
C GLU A 148 25.48 -24.94 10.67
N GLN A 149 26.69 -24.35 10.69
CA GLN A 149 26.98 -23.08 10.01
C GLN A 149 26.54 -23.08 8.53
N SER A 150 26.74 -24.21 7.82
CA SER A 150 26.33 -24.38 6.42
C SER A 150 24.80 -24.28 6.23
N GLU A 151 24.00 -24.82 7.15
CA GLU A 151 22.53 -24.76 7.08
C GLU A 151 21.99 -23.39 7.50
N VAL A 152 22.61 -22.76 8.50
CA VAL A 152 22.28 -21.39 8.90
C VAL A 152 22.61 -20.41 7.78
N LEU A 153 23.73 -20.60 7.08
CA LEU A 153 24.11 -19.79 5.94
C LEU A 153 23.07 -19.84 4.82
N LYS A 154 22.58 -21.03 4.46
CA LYS A 154 21.48 -21.19 3.49
C LYS A 154 20.22 -20.45 3.95
N THR A 155 19.89 -20.54 5.23
CA THR A 155 18.74 -19.83 5.82
C THR A 155 18.92 -18.32 5.71
N LEU A 156 20.11 -17.80 6.05
CA LEU A 156 20.44 -16.38 5.92
C LEU A 156 20.39 -15.89 4.46
N ASP A 157 20.85 -16.69 3.50
CA ASP A 157 20.76 -16.37 2.07
C ASP A 157 19.30 -16.28 1.59
N THR A 158 18.41 -17.13 2.12
CA THR A 158 16.95 -17.04 1.81
C THR A 158 16.29 -15.80 2.42
N MET A 159 16.89 -15.23 3.47
CA MET A 159 16.40 -14.01 4.13
C MET A 159 16.92 -12.72 3.48
N TYR A 160 17.70 -12.82 2.40
CA TYR A 160 18.21 -11.66 1.69
C TYR A 160 17.07 -10.79 1.15
N SER A 161 17.03 -9.53 1.59
CA SER A 161 16.13 -8.50 1.09
C SER A 161 16.89 -7.21 0.81
N ASP A 162 16.81 -6.71 -0.42
CA ASP A 162 17.50 -5.48 -0.81
C ASP A 162 16.57 -4.28 -0.74
N CYS A 163 16.74 -3.46 0.30
CA CYS A 163 16.04 -2.17 0.46
C CYS A 163 16.66 -1.06 -0.40
N GLY A 164 17.78 -1.34 -1.06
CA GLY A 164 18.50 -0.40 -1.90
C GLY A 164 19.52 0.46 -1.16
N PRO A 165 20.32 1.25 -1.89
CA PRO A 165 21.21 2.27 -1.31
C PRO A 165 20.44 3.29 -0.47
N LEU A 166 20.94 3.59 0.73
CA LEU A 166 20.52 4.77 1.51
C LEU A 166 21.44 5.94 1.13
N LEU A 167 20.88 7.03 0.64
CA LEU A 167 21.60 8.23 0.22
C LEU A 167 21.52 9.28 1.34
N ASP A 168 22.66 9.77 1.83
CA ASP A 168 22.68 10.92 2.73
C ASP A 168 22.58 12.22 1.91
N CYS A 169 21.80 13.17 2.40
CA CYS A 169 21.59 14.47 1.78
C CYS A 169 22.00 15.57 2.75
N ILE A 170 22.65 16.62 2.24
CA ILE A 170 23.07 17.78 3.02
C ILE A 170 22.52 19.04 2.37
N ILE A 171 22.00 19.96 3.19
CA ILE A 171 21.63 21.31 2.79
C ILE A 171 22.41 22.34 3.61
N PHE A 172 22.84 23.40 2.94
CA PHE A 172 23.43 24.59 3.55
C PHE A 172 23.15 25.84 2.71
N HIS A 173 23.37 27.01 3.30
CA HIS A 173 23.20 28.28 2.60
C HIS A 173 24.57 28.87 2.28
N ASP A 174 24.85 29.20 1.01
CA ASP A 174 26.18 29.69 0.59
C ASP A 174 26.41 31.19 0.82
N GLY A 175 25.42 31.85 1.44
CA GLY A 175 25.36 33.29 1.64
C GLY A 175 24.48 34.01 0.62
N LYS A 176 24.14 33.36 -0.50
CA LYS A 176 23.23 33.89 -1.52
C LYS A 176 22.04 32.97 -1.76
N ASN A 177 22.29 31.69 -1.95
CA ASN A 177 21.29 30.68 -2.30
C ASN A 177 21.45 29.42 -1.44
N TRP A 178 20.36 28.66 -1.35
CA TRP A 178 20.40 27.30 -0.81
C TRP A 178 21.16 26.37 -1.75
N LYS A 179 21.95 25.48 -1.16
CA LYS A 179 22.74 24.45 -1.84
C LYS A 179 22.48 23.09 -1.20
N ALA A 180 22.47 22.05 -2.03
CA ALA A 180 22.42 20.67 -1.56
C ALA A 180 23.47 19.79 -2.21
N ALA A 181 23.84 18.73 -1.51
CA ALA A 181 24.67 17.65 -2.03
C ALA A 181 24.11 16.30 -1.59
N ILE A 182 24.28 15.28 -2.43
CA ILE A 182 23.78 13.92 -2.22
C ILE A 182 24.94 12.93 -2.28
N ASP A 183 25.02 12.03 -1.29
CA ASP A 183 25.99 10.94 -1.28
C ASP A 183 25.57 9.84 -2.25
N THR A 184 26.12 9.89 -3.46
CA THR A 184 25.93 8.88 -4.51
C THR A 184 26.83 7.64 -4.33
N SER A 185 27.76 7.67 -3.37
CA SER A 185 28.78 6.63 -3.17
C SER A 185 28.44 5.63 -2.04
N GLU A 186 27.46 5.96 -1.19
CA GLU A 186 27.11 5.25 0.04
C GLU A 186 28.21 5.25 1.12
N THR A 187 29.27 6.03 0.94
CA THR A 187 30.44 6.05 1.85
C THR A 187 30.39 7.17 2.90
N GLY A 188 29.55 8.18 2.72
CA GLY A 188 29.57 9.43 3.48
C GLY A 188 30.64 10.42 3.02
N ASP A 189 31.35 10.16 1.91
CA ASP A 189 32.35 11.08 1.38
C ASP A 189 31.75 12.11 0.40
N PHE A 190 31.69 13.37 0.84
CA PHE A 190 31.24 14.50 0.01
C PHE A 190 32.38 15.32 -0.57
N THR A 191 33.64 14.92 -0.39
CA THR A 191 34.80 15.73 -0.82
C THR A 191 34.81 16.06 -2.31
N GLU A 192 34.28 15.16 -3.14
CA GLU A 192 34.12 15.34 -4.59
C GLU A 192 32.65 15.52 -5.03
N ALA A 193 31.72 15.62 -4.08
CA ALA A 193 30.30 15.80 -4.39
C ALA A 193 30.02 17.24 -4.87
N PRO A 194 29.17 17.43 -5.90
CA PRO A 194 28.76 18.76 -6.33
C PRO A 194 27.77 19.39 -5.33
N ALA A 195 27.92 20.69 -5.07
CA ALA A 195 26.93 21.48 -4.34
C ALA A 195 25.99 22.16 -5.35
N MET A 196 24.81 21.57 -5.53
CA MET A 196 23.81 22.00 -6.51
C MET A 196 22.89 23.05 -5.92
N GLY A 197 22.44 24.01 -6.72
CA GLY A 197 21.30 24.89 -6.40
C GLY A 197 19.98 24.34 -6.94
N ALA A 198 18.87 25.05 -6.68
CA ALA A 198 17.60 24.75 -7.33
C ALA A 198 17.76 24.85 -8.86
N TYR A 199 17.16 23.91 -9.60
CA TYR A 199 17.38 23.84 -11.05
C TYR A 199 16.90 25.10 -11.77
N LYS A 200 15.71 25.62 -11.40
CA LYS A 200 15.16 26.89 -11.91
C LYS A 200 16.18 28.02 -11.96
N ASP A 201 16.97 28.17 -10.91
CA ASP A 201 17.91 29.28 -10.75
C ASP A 201 19.29 28.96 -11.34
N SER A 202 19.80 27.76 -11.07
CA SER A 202 21.19 27.37 -11.39
C SER A 202 21.34 26.63 -12.72
N GLY A 203 20.34 25.84 -13.11
CA GLY A 203 20.45 24.84 -14.17
C GLY A 203 21.32 23.63 -13.81
N ASP A 204 21.64 23.46 -12.52
CA ASP A 204 22.52 22.38 -12.05
C ASP A 204 21.85 21.01 -12.20
N SER A 205 22.52 20.07 -12.87
CA SER A 205 22.15 18.65 -12.90
C SER A 205 23.37 17.77 -12.63
N ALA A 206 23.16 16.58 -12.08
CA ALA A 206 24.24 15.64 -11.77
C ALA A 206 23.79 14.19 -11.96
N LEU A 207 24.75 13.27 -11.94
CA LEU A 207 24.50 11.84 -12.04
C LEU A 207 24.26 11.25 -10.64
N LEU A 208 23.05 10.74 -10.41
CA LEU A 208 22.69 10.01 -9.20
C LEU A 208 23.36 8.63 -9.21
N ASN A 209 23.42 8.01 -10.40
CA ASN A 209 24.12 6.77 -10.64
C ASN A 209 24.94 6.86 -11.92
N LYS A 210 26.28 6.90 -11.78
CA LYS A 210 27.21 7.04 -12.91
C LYS A 210 27.20 5.84 -13.86
N ARG A 211 27.00 4.63 -13.33
CA ARG A 211 27.03 3.38 -14.11
C ARG A 211 25.81 3.24 -15.02
N HIS A 212 24.65 3.65 -14.53
CA HIS A 212 23.39 3.63 -15.27
C HIS A 212 23.02 4.98 -15.87
N LEU A 213 23.91 5.99 -15.86
CA LEU A 213 23.65 7.31 -16.44
C LEU A 213 22.33 7.95 -15.99
N LEU A 214 21.92 7.73 -14.74
CA LEU A 214 20.70 8.32 -14.17
C LEU A 214 21.01 9.73 -13.68
N TYR A 215 20.45 10.74 -14.34
CA TYR A 215 20.56 12.12 -13.91
C TYR A 215 19.50 12.49 -12.88
N PHE A 216 19.81 13.47 -12.05
CA PHE A 216 18.86 14.11 -11.14
C PHE A 216 19.08 15.62 -11.11
N THR A 217 18.06 16.31 -10.63
CA THR A 217 18.06 17.73 -10.28
C THR A 217 17.48 17.91 -8.89
N ILE A 218 17.51 19.12 -8.34
CA ILE A 218 17.00 19.40 -6.99
C ILE A 218 16.15 20.66 -6.94
N ASN A 219 15.19 20.66 -6.01
CA ASN A 219 14.42 21.84 -5.60
C ASN A 219 14.36 21.94 -4.07
N PHE A 220 14.06 23.14 -3.58
CA PHE A 220 13.88 23.43 -2.16
C PHE A 220 12.45 23.91 -1.91
N TYR A 221 11.79 23.33 -0.90
CA TYR A 221 10.48 23.78 -0.42
C TYR A 221 10.57 24.16 1.05
N ASP A 222 9.61 24.97 1.51
CA ASP A 222 9.49 25.41 2.91
C ASP A 222 10.79 25.95 3.51
N ASN A 223 11.42 26.93 2.84
CA ASN A 223 12.72 27.50 3.25
C ASN A 223 13.81 26.43 3.45
N ALA A 224 13.83 25.43 2.57
CA ALA A 224 14.76 24.30 2.59
C ALA A 224 14.59 23.35 3.80
N ASP A 225 13.41 23.33 4.41
CA ASP A 225 13.00 22.24 5.33
C ASP A 225 12.77 20.93 4.55
N ILE A 226 12.43 21.04 3.27
CA ILE A 226 12.26 19.91 2.35
C ILE A 226 13.21 20.07 1.16
N LEU A 227 14.01 19.03 0.90
CA LEU A 227 14.76 18.84 -0.34
C LEU A 227 13.95 17.95 -1.26
N SER A 228 13.70 18.37 -2.50
CA SER A 228 13.08 17.51 -3.51
C SER A 228 14.12 17.07 -4.52
N ILE A 229 14.37 15.76 -4.57
CA ILE A 229 15.29 15.14 -5.53
C ILE A 229 14.47 14.69 -6.73
N VAL A 230 14.69 15.31 -7.89
CA VAL A 230 13.88 15.05 -9.09
C VAL A 230 14.66 14.19 -10.06
N THR A 231 14.14 12.98 -10.28
CA THR A 231 14.54 12.00 -11.29
C THR A 231 13.34 11.72 -12.19
N CYS A 232 13.54 11.12 -13.36
CA CYS A 232 12.44 10.57 -14.14
C CYS A 232 12.05 9.17 -13.64
N SER A 233 10.75 8.90 -13.53
CA SER A 233 10.20 7.59 -13.14
C SER A 233 10.13 6.59 -14.28
N GLY A 234 10.23 7.06 -15.52
CA GLY A 234 10.18 6.23 -16.70
C GLY A 234 10.84 6.88 -17.91
N GLU A 235 10.74 6.18 -19.04
CA GLU A 235 11.41 6.59 -20.28
C GLU A 235 10.53 7.45 -21.18
N HIS A 236 9.22 7.41 -20.91
CA HIS A 236 8.17 7.95 -21.75
C HIS A 236 8.20 9.47 -21.83
N GLY A 237 8.39 10.17 -20.71
CA GLY A 237 8.33 11.64 -20.65
C GLY A 237 9.42 12.32 -21.45
N THR A 238 10.61 11.72 -21.50
CA THR A 238 11.72 12.21 -22.33
C THR A 238 11.42 12.11 -23.82
N HIS A 239 10.80 11.01 -24.25
CA HIS A 239 10.37 10.83 -25.64
C HIS A 239 9.28 11.83 -26.02
N VAL A 240 8.28 12.01 -25.15
CA VAL A 240 7.20 12.99 -25.33
C VAL A 240 7.77 14.42 -25.45
N ALA A 241 8.68 14.81 -24.56
CA ALA A 241 9.37 16.10 -24.62
C ALA A 241 10.18 16.28 -25.92
N GLY A 242 10.80 15.19 -26.38
CA GLY A 242 11.55 15.15 -27.63
C GLY A 242 10.70 15.49 -28.85
N ILE A 243 9.52 14.85 -28.97
CA ILE A 243 8.58 15.11 -30.08
C ILE A 243 8.10 16.56 -30.05
N ALA A 244 7.78 17.08 -28.87
CA ALA A 244 7.25 18.43 -28.74
C ALA A 244 8.29 19.49 -29.15
N ALA A 245 9.52 19.42 -28.62
CA ALA A 245 10.44 20.55 -28.69
C ALA A 245 11.94 20.22 -28.64
N ALA A 246 12.40 19.00 -28.93
CA ALA A 246 13.85 18.76 -29.06
C ALA A 246 14.48 19.67 -30.11
N TYR A 247 15.73 20.05 -29.91
CA TYR A 247 16.50 20.85 -30.86
C TYR A 247 17.87 20.22 -31.10
N HIS A 248 18.08 19.78 -32.34
CA HIS A 248 19.31 19.17 -32.82
C HIS A 248 19.89 20.03 -33.94
N PRO A 249 20.82 20.97 -33.64
CA PRO A 249 21.36 21.88 -34.66
C PRO A 249 22.17 21.15 -35.74
N ASP A 250 22.87 20.08 -35.36
CA ASP A 250 23.71 19.29 -36.28
C ASP A 250 22.91 18.27 -37.10
N GLU A 251 21.71 17.89 -36.62
CA GLU A 251 20.81 16.92 -37.26
C GLU A 251 19.36 17.47 -37.18
N PRO A 252 19.02 18.52 -37.95
CA PRO A 252 17.72 19.19 -37.84
C PRO A 252 16.51 18.27 -38.02
N GLU A 253 16.66 17.17 -38.77
CA GLU A 253 15.66 16.12 -38.97
C GLU A 253 15.26 15.39 -37.69
N ASN A 254 16.12 15.40 -36.66
CA ASN A 254 15.85 14.80 -35.34
C ASN A 254 15.19 15.79 -34.37
N SER A 255 14.99 17.05 -34.76
CA SER A 255 14.33 18.05 -33.92
C SER A 255 12.85 17.75 -33.73
N GLY A 256 12.32 18.17 -32.59
CA GLY A 256 10.89 18.15 -32.32
C GLY A 256 10.12 19.16 -33.16
N VAL A 257 8.80 19.19 -33.00
CA VAL A 257 7.91 20.05 -33.79
C VAL A 257 8.19 21.53 -33.55
N ALA A 258 8.46 21.93 -32.30
CA ALA A 258 8.70 23.32 -31.89
C ALA A 258 10.08 23.51 -31.24
N PRO A 259 11.19 23.51 -32.01
CA PRO A 259 12.56 23.58 -31.48
C PRO A 259 12.89 24.90 -30.74
N GLY A 260 12.09 25.96 -30.92
CA GLY A 260 12.23 27.21 -30.18
C GLY A 260 11.54 27.23 -28.81
N ALA A 261 10.61 26.31 -28.55
CA ALA A 261 9.84 26.28 -27.31
C ALA A 261 10.69 25.82 -26.11
N GLN A 262 10.37 26.33 -24.92
CA GLN A 262 10.93 25.84 -23.65
C GLN A 262 10.02 24.78 -23.03
N ILE A 263 10.58 23.92 -22.17
CA ILE A 263 9.87 22.81 -21.53
C ILE A 263 9.85 22.98 -20.02
N LEU A 264 8.71 22.75 -19.38
CA LEU A 264 8.60 22.48 -17.95
C LEU A 264 8.40 20.97 -17.76
N SER A 265 9.36 20.28 -17.17
CA SER A 265 9.27 18.83 -16.92
C SER A 265 8.51 18.57 -15.62
N MET A 266 7.42 17.82 -15.70
CA MET A 266 6.56 17.55 -14.54
C MET A 266 6.33 16.06 -14.40
N MET A 267 6.99 15.46 -13.41
CA MET A 267 6.82 14.05 -13.10
C MET A 267 5.56 13.85 -12.26
N ILE A 268 4.57 13.14 -12.81
CA ILE A 268 3.35 12.70 -12.11
C ILE A 268 3.34 11.20 -11.83
N GLY A 269 4.17 10.41 -12.53
CA GLY A 269 4.31 8.98 -12.29
C GLY A 269 5.12 8.72 -11.03
N ASP A 270 4.48 8.20 -9.98
CA ASP A 270 5.08 8.00 -8.67
C ASP A 270 5.83 6.66 -8.58
N HIS A 271 7.13 6.72 -8.29
CA HIS A 271 8.01 5.55 -8.14
C HIS A 271 7.50 4.51 -7.13
N ARG A 272 6.69 4.91 -6.15
CA ARG A 272 6.18 4.06 -5.07
C ARG A 272 4.96 3.23 -5.49
N VAL A 273 4.28 3.63 -6.56
CA VAL A 273 3.09 2.97 -7.10
C VAL A 273 3.29 2.66 -8.59
N ASP A 274 4.42 2.03 -8.92
CA ASP A 274 4.76 1.57 -10.27
C ASP A 274 4.64 2.64 -11.38
N SER A 275 4.97 3.90 -11.04
CA SER A 275 4.90 5.06 -11.93
C SER A 275 3.50 5.45 -12.37
N MET A 276 2.45 5.01 -11.66
CA MET A 276 1.09 5.52 -11.83
C MET A 276 0.98 6.97 -11.37
N GLU A 277 0.02 7.71 -11.93
CA GLU A 277 -0.32 9.04 -11.46
C GLU A 277 -1.05 9.00 -10.12
N THR A 278 -0.83 10.03 -9.30
CA THR A 278 -1.55 10.21 -8.04
C THR A 278 -2.36 11.49 -8.08
N GLY A 279 -3.49 11.52 -7.36
CA GLY A 279 -4.31 12.74 -7.28
C GLY A 279 -3.51 13.96 -6.80
N VAL A 280 -2.61 13.76 -5.83
CA VAL A 280 -1.67 14.79 -5.33
C VAL A 280 -0.70 15.22 -6.42
N GLY A 281 -0.13 14.26 -7.17
CA GLY A 281 0.72 14.51 -8.33
C GLY A 281 0.04 15.40 -9.37
N LEU A 282 -1.22 15.12 -9.68
CA LEU A 282 -2.00 15.91 -10.63
C LEU A 282 -2.30 17.32 -10.08
N THR A 283 -2.66 17.48 -8.81
CA THR A 283 -2.89 18.84 -8.26
C THR A 283 -1.60 19.67 -8.22
N ARG A 284 -0.48 19.11 -7.74
CA ARG A 284 0.84 19.76 -7.76
C ARG A 284 1.25 20.12 -9.19
N ALA A 285 0.87 19.28 -10.17
CA ALA A 285 1.10 19.60 -11.57
C ALA A 285 0.32 20.86 -12.02
N ALA A 286 -0.98 20.93 -11.74
CA ALA A 286 -1.75 22.14 -12.07
C ALA A 286 -1.20 23.41 -11.38
N MET A 287 -0.72 23.30 -10.15
CA MET A 287 -0.07 24.42 -9.45
C MET A 287 1.18 24.89 -10.19
N ALA A 288 2.08 23.95 -10.53
CA ALA A 288 3.32 24.28 -11.23
C ALA A 288 3.05 24.96 -12.60
N ILE A 289 2.01 24.55 -13.32
CA ILE A 289 1.59 25.19 -14.59
C ILE A 289 1.25 26.67 -14.38
N ILE A 290 0.53 26.97 -13.28
CA ILE A 290 0.12 28.32 -12.92
C ILE A 290 1.32 29.15 -12.47
N GLU A 291 2.14 28.63 -11.55
CA GLU A 291 3.30 29.31 -10.98
C GLU A 291 4.37 29.64 -12.03
N HIS A 292 4.55 28.75 -13.01
CA HIS A 292 5.50 28.94 -14.11
C HIS A 292 4.90 29.68 -15.30
N ASN A 293 3.62 30.09 -15.22
CA ASN A 293 2.92 30.80 -16.28
C ASN A 293 3.09 30.06 -17.63
N VAL A 294 2.71 28.79 -17.68
CA VAL A 294 2.86 27.93 -18.88
C VAL A 294 1.83 28.30 -19.94
N ASP A 295 2.19 28.22 -21.24
CA ASP A 295 1.28 28.52 -22.36
C ASP A 295 0.49 27.27 -22.80
N LEU A 296 1.16 26.11 -22.83
CA LEU A 296 0.66 24.86 -23.36
C LEU A 296 0.99 23.71 -22.40
N ALA A 297 0.06 22.81 -22.15
CA ALA A 297 0.30 21.60 -21.38
C ALA A 297 0.05 20.36 -22.25
N ASN A 298 1.00 19.44 -22.24
CA ASN A 298 0.90 18.12 -22.85
C ASN A 298 0.77 17.07 -21.73
N MET A 299 -0.32 16.32 -21.74
CA MET A 299 -0.50 15.15 -20.87
C MET A 299 -0.68 13.89 -21.73
N SER A 300 0.39 13.11 -21.84
CA SER A 300 0.40 11.82 -22.53
C SER A 300 0.18 10.68 -21.53
N PHE A 301 -0.77 10.88 -20.62
CA PHE A 301 -1.07 10.02 -19.47
C PHE A 301 -2.58 10.03 -19.22
N GLY A 302 -3.15 8.92 -18.75
CA GLY A 302 -4.57 8.88 -18.42
C GLY A 302 -5.14 7.47 -18.27
N GLU A 303 -6.28 7.39 -17.58
CA GLU A 303 -6.93 6.14 -17.17
C GLU A 303 -8.41 6.12 -17.56
N PRO A 304 -9.06 4.94 -17.63
CA PRO A 304 -10.51 4.84 -17.80
C PRO A 304 -11.25 5.55 -16.65
N THR A 305 -12.37 6.20 -16.96
CA THR A 305 -13.22 6.84 -15.94
C THR A 305 -14.66 6.36 -16.01
N ALA A 306 -15.28 6.19 -14.85
CA ALA A 306 -16.72 5.95 -14.73
C ALA A 306 -17.53 7.27 -14.72
N ARG A 307 -16.87 8.42 -14.53
CA ARG A 307 -17.48 9.74 -14.38
C ARG A 307 -16.84 10.72 -15.35
N PRO A 308 -17.21 10.70 -16.64
CA PRO A 308 -16.67 11.65 -17.60
C PRO A 308 -17.03 13.10 -17.20
N ASN A 309 -16.16 14.02 -17.60
CA ASN A 309 -16.31 15.47 -17.43
C ASN A 309 -16.54 15.99 -15.99
N SER A 310 -16.26 15.19 -14.96
CA SER A 310 -16.48 15.54 -13.56
C SER A 310 -15.37 15.02 -12.64
N GLY A 311 -15.21 15.67 -11.48
CA GLY A 311 -14.21 15.33 -10.48
C GLY A 311 -13.17 16.44 -10.31
N GLN A 312 -12.53 16.46 -9.14
CA GLN A 312 -11.65 17.57 -8.72
C GLN A 312 -10.54 17.88 -9.74
N TRP A 313 -9.88 16.85 -10.29
CA TRP A 313 -8.84 17.04 -11.31
C TRP A 313 -9.39 17.70 -12.59
N VAL A 314 -10.55 17.24 -13.04
CA VAL A 314 -11.21 17.76 -14.24
C VAL A 314 -11.62 19.21 -14.04
N ASP A 315 -12.19 19.54 -12.88
CA ASP A 315 -12.60 20.90 -12.53
C ASP A 315 -11.39 21.84 -12.38
N LEU A 316 -10.29 21.35 -11.81
CA LEU A 316 -9.04 22.09 -11.68
C LEU A 316 -8.44 22.45 -13.04
N ILE A 317 -8.35 21.49 -13.97
CA ILE A 317 -7.87 21.77 -15.33
C ILE A 317 -8.79 22.78 -16.00
N ARG A 318 -10.11 22.53 -15.99
CA ARG A 318 -11.09 23.33 -16.71
C ARG A 318 -11.12 24.78 -16.20
N GLU A 319 -11.35 24.98 -14.91
CA GLU A 319 -11.63 26.32 -14.38
C GLU A 319 -10.34 27.11 -14.14
N GLU A 320 -9.30 26.48 -13.57
CA GLU A 320 -8.08 27.18 -13.19
C GLU A 320 -7.07 27.20 -14.34
N VAL A 321 -6.67 26.04 -14.85
CA VAL A 321 -5.57 25.96 -15.84
C VAL A 321 -5.99 26.55 -17.19
N VAL A 322 -7.11 26.09 -17.74
CA VAL A 322 -7.55 26.48 -19.09
C VAL A 322 -8.29 27.82 -19.06
N ARG A 323 -9.33 27.97 -18.22
CA ARG A 323 -10.21 29.14 -18.30
C ARG A 323 -9.61 30.38 -17.62
N ARG A 324 -9.01 30.26 -16.44
CA ARG A 324 -8.44 31.41 -15.72
C ARG A 324 -7.04 31.76 -16.20
N HIS A 325 -6.15 30.77 -16.31
CA HIS A 325 -4.74 31.00 -16.68
C HIS A 325 -4.42 30.89 -18.19
N ARG A 326 -5.44 30.63 -19.02
CA ARG A 326 -5.35 30.56 -20.48
C ARG A 326 -4.27 29.58 -20.99
N CYS A 327 -3.96 28.52 -20.23
CA CYS A 327 -3.06 27.47 -20.66
C CYS A 327 -3.84 26.48 -21.54
N THR A 328 -3.41 26.28 -22.79
CA THR A 328 -4.08 25.30 -23.66
C THR A 328 -3.64 23.89 -23.29
N PHE A 329 -4.60 23.08 -22.85
CA PHE A 329 -4.32 21.73 -22.37
C PHE A 329 -4.61 20.69 -23.46
N VAL A 330 -3.63 19.85 -23.74
CA VAL A 330 -3.67 18.81 -24.78
C VAL A 330 -3.42 17.46 -24.12
N ALA A 331 -4.28 16.47 -24.37
CA ALA A 331 -4.12 15.14 -23.81
C ALA A 331 -4.47 14.03 -24.78
N SER A 332 -3.83 12.87 -24.59
CA SER A 332 -4.06 11.68 -25.42
C SER A 332 -5.48 11.12 -25.23
N ALA A 333 -6.12 10.70 -26.32
CA ALA A 333 -7.44 10.08 -26.30
C ALA A 333 -7.45 8.69 -25.60
N GLY A 334 -6.31 7.99 -25.62
CA GLY A 334 -6.14 6.65 -25.05
C GLY A 334 -5.73 5.61 -26.10
N ASN A 335 -5.27 4.44 -25.63
CA ASN A 335 -4.78 3.35 -26.48
C ASN A 335 -5.65 2.06 -26.35
N SER A 336 -6.94 2.22 -26.05
CA SER A 336 -7.87 1.10 -25.78
C SER A 336 -8.81 0.79 -26.95
N GLY A 337 -8.48 1.25 -28.16
CA GLY A 337 -9.24 0.95 -29.38
C GLY A 337 -9.16 -0.52 -29.81
N PRO A 338 -9.87 -0.93 -30.87
CA PRO A 338 -10.62 -0.10 -31.81
C PRO A 338 -12.12 0.02 -31.49
N ALA A 339 -12.60 -0.50 -30.35
CA ALA A 339 -14.02 -0.38 -30.01
C ALA A 339 -14.42 1.08 -29.74
N LEU A 340 -15.69 1.43 -29.95
CA LEU A 340 -16.25 2.74 -29.59
C LEU A 340 -16.32 2.89 -28.05
N SER A 341 -16.33 4.15 -27.58
CA SER A 341 -16.38 4.50 -26.15
C SER A 341 -15.20 3.95 -25.34
N THR A 342 -14.01 3.99 -25.93
CA THR A 342 -12.75 3.50 -25.33
C THR A 342 -11.85 4.64 -24.84
N LEU A 343 -12.39 5.85 -24.75
CA LEU A 343 -11.67 7.06 -24.37
C LEU A 343 -11.32 7.09 -22.88
N GLY A 344 -10.11 7.58 -22.58
CA GLY A 344 -9.63 7.79 -21.21
C GLY A 344 -9.84 9.22 -20.69
N ALA A 345 -9.66 9.39 -19.38
CA ALA A 345 -9.57 10.70 -18.72
C ALA A 345 -8.10 11.12 -18.55
N PRO A 346 -7.79 12.43 -18.69
CA PRO A 346 -8.71 13.53 -19.00
C PRO A 346 -9.00 13.72 -20.49
N GLY A 347 -8.21 13.11 -21.39
CA GLY A 347 -8.17 13.47 -22.82
C GLY A 347 -9.50 13.38 -23.55
N GLY A 348 -10.12 12.20 -23.63
CA GLY A 348 -11.36 12.04 -24.39
C GLY A 348 -12.65 12.33 -23.62
N THR A 349 -12.54 12.69 -22.34
CA THR A 349 -13.70 12.81 -21.43
C THR A 349 -13.87 14.19 -20.81
N THR A 350 -13.00 15.16 -21.12
CA THR A 350 -13.06 16.54 -20.59
C THR A 350 -13.36 17.55 -21.69
N ASP A 351 -14.23 18.54 -21.44
CA ASP A 351 -14.69 19.51 -22.45
C ASP A 351 -13.67 20.60 -22.84
N SER A 352 -12.77 20.94 -21.92
CA SER A 352 -11.81 22.05 -22.05
C SER A 352 -10.41 21.58 -22.45
N VAL A 353 -10.26 20.28 -22.73
CA VAL A 353 -9.00 19.63 -23.12
C VAL A 353 -9.07 19.27 -24.60
N ILE A 354 -8.00 19.56 -25.34
CA ILE A 354 -7.85 19.12 -26.73
C ILE A 354 -7.46 17.64 -26.73
N SER A 355 -8.37 16.80 -27.19
CA SER A 355 -8.21 15.34 -27.23
C SER A 355 -7.55 14.88 -28.53
N VAL A 356 -6.45 14.13 -28.41
CA VAL A 356 -5.63 13.72 -29.57
C VAL A 356 -5.65 12.22 -29.79
N GLY A 357 -6.14 11.81 -30.96
CA GLY A 357 -6.06 10.44 -31.47
C GLY A 357 -4.80 10.21 -32.31
N ALA A 358 -4.50 8.94 -32.59
CA ALA A 358 -3.33 8.56 -33.39
C ALA A 358 -3.68 8.13 -34.80
N HIS A 359 -3.00 8.75 -35.77
CA HIS A 359 -2.99 8.36 -37.17
C HIS A 359 -1.60 7.83 -37.51
N VAL A 360 -1.52 6.67 -38.18
CA VAL A 360 -0.22 6.09 -38.57
C VAL A 360 -0.17 6.00 -40.09
N ASP A 361 0.87 6.58 -40.67
CA ASP A 361 1.13 6.51 -42.11
C ASP A 361 1.85 5.22 -42.52
N ILE A 362 1.90 4.95 -43.83
CA ILE A 362 2.50 3.72 -44.36
C ILE A 362 4.00 3.61 -44.04
N ASP A 363 4.74 4.72 -44.02
CA ASP A 363 6.19 4.69 -43.79
C ASP A 363 6.53 4.44 -42.32
N GLN A 364 5.74 4.98 -41.41
CA GLN A 364 5.75 4.64 -39.99
C GLN A 364 5.42 3.16 -39.78
N MET A 365 4.42 2.62 -40.48
CA MET A 365 4.11 1.19 -40.40
C MET A 365 5.29 0.32 -40.89
N LYS A 366 5.97 0.70 -41.98
CA LYS A 366 7.15 -0.01 -42.50
C LYS A 366 8.31 0.01 -41.52
N ALA A 367 8.52 1.12 -40.81
CA ALA A 367 9.56 1.24 -39.79
C ALA A 367 9.32 0.30 -38.59
N HIS A 368 8.07 0.02 -38.25
CA HIS A 368 7.70 -0.84 -37.12
C HIS A 368 7.59 -2.34 -37.47
N HIS A 369 7.32 -2.70 -38.73
CA HIS A 369 7.05 -4.09 -39.11
C HIS A 369 7.83 -4.54 -40.35
N SER A 370 8.74 -5.49 -40.15
CA SER A 370 9.51 -6.18 -41.19
C SER A 370 8.66 -7.08 -42.11
N THR A 371 7.38 -7.29 -41.80
CA THR A 371 6.44 -8.17 -42.54
C THR A 371 5.17 -7.43 -42.95
N MET A 372 5.24 -6.16 -43.33
CA MET A 372 4.08 -5.47 -43.91
C MET A 372 3.57 -6.21 -45.14
N THR A 373 2.28 -6.51 -45.17
CA THR A 373 1.61 -7.01 -46.36
C THR A 373 1.32 -5.85 -47.32
N ASN A 374 1.30 -6.11 -48.62
CA ASN A 374 1.07 -5.11 -49.68
C ASN A 374 -0.29 -4.37 -49.62
N ASN A 375 -1.13 -4.62 -48.61
CA ASN A 375 -2.50 -4.14 -48.48
C ASN A 375 -2.73 -3.19 -47.29
N ALA A 376 -1.68 -2.75 -46.60
CA ALA A 376 -1.85 -1.82 -45.48
C ALA A 376 -2.33 -0.44 -45.95
N LYS A 377 -3.33 0.09 -45.27
CA LYS A 377 -3.90 1.41 -45.52
C LYS A 377 -3.50 2.35 -44.40
N GLU A 378 -3.08 3.56 -44.75
CA GLU A 378 -2.96 4.66 -43.79
C GLU A 378 -4.34 4.95 -43.16
N GLY A 379 -4.35 5.39 -41.90
CA GLY A 379 -5.59 5.65 -41.20
C GLY A 379 -5.44 5.74 -39.68
N VAL A 380 -6.60 5.86 -39.01
CA VAL A 380 -6.69 5.74 -37.55
C VAL A 380 -6.26 4.33 -37.16
N PHE A 381 -5.20 4.22 -36.35
CA PHE A 381 -4.62 2.93 -36.04
C PHE A 381 -5.44 2.20 -34.97
N ASN A 382 -5.46 0.85 -35.02
CA ASN A 382 -6.41 0.03 -34.26
C ASN A 382 -6.36 0.24 -32.74
N TRP A 383 -5.21 0.53 -32.15
CA TRP A 383 -5.12 0.80 -30.71
C TRP A 383 -5.61 2.20 -30.32
N SER A 384 -5.73 3.16 -31.23
CA SER A 384 -6.22 4.51 -30.88
C SER A 384 -7.65 4.44 -30.36
N SER A 385 -7.88 4.93 -29.14
CA SER A 385 -9.23 5.00 -28.55
C SER A 385 -10.18 5.81 -29.43
N ARG A 386 -11.44 5.38 -29.47
CA ARG A 386 -12.49 5.97 -30.31
C ARG A 386 -13.65 6.50 -29.47
N GLY A 387 -14.19 7.62 -29.93
CA GLY A 387 -15.47 8.13 -29.45
C GLY A 387 -16.66 7.28 -29.91
N PRO A 388 -17.90 7.71 -29.61
CA PRO A 388 -18.21 8.81 -28.70
C PRO A 388 -17.85 8.46 -27.26
N SER A 389 -17.60 9.48 -26.44
CA SER A 389 -17.44 9.36 -24.99
C SER A 389 -18.74 8.80 -24.35
N PRO A 390 -18.67 8.11 -23.19
CA PRO A 390 -19.86 7.56 -22.53
C PRO A 390 -20.96 8.58 -22.23
N ASP A 391 -20.62 9.86 -22.12
CA ASP A 391 -21.55 10.97 -21.93
C ASP A 391 -22.03 11.65 -23.23
N GLY A 392 -21.82 11.00 -24.37
CA GLY A 392 -22.26 11.41 -25.69
C GLY A 392 -21.46 12.54 -26.34
N ALA A 393 -20.36 12.98 -25.73
CA ALA A 393 -19.42 13.87 -26.42
C ALA A 393 -18.70 13.14 -27.56
N ARG A 394 -18.28 13.88 -28.60
CA ARG A 394 -17.48 13.32 -29.72
C ARG A 394 -16.21 12.61 -29.22
N GLY A 395 -15.53 13.22 -28.24
CA GLY A 395 -14.41 12.62 -27.55
C GLY A 395 -13.04 12.90 -28.17
N VAL A 396 -12.78 12.53 -29.44
CA VAL A 396 -11.54 12.91 -30.16
C VAL A 396 -11.75 14.26 -30.87
N ASP A 397 -10.76 15.16 -30.77
CA ASP A 397 -10.80 16.45 -31.45
C ASP A 397 -10.05 16.43 -32.77
N VAL A 398 -8.80 15.98 -32.74
CA VAL A 398 -7.94 15.88 -33.92
C VAL A 398 -7.07 14.63 -33.82
N TYR A 399 -6.57 14.19 -34.98
CA TYR A 399 -5.55 13.17 -35.10
C TYR A 399 -4.19 13.81 -35.43
N ALA A 400 -3.13 13.15 -35.01
CA ALA A 400 -1.76 13.46 -35.39
C ALA A 400 -0.93 12.17 -35.55
N PRO A 401 0.29 12.23 -36.11
CA PRO A 401 1.14 11.06 -36.29
C PRO A 401 1.33 10.27 -34.99
N GLY A 402 1.10 8.95 -35.05
CA GLY A 402 1.07 8.04 -33.91
C GLY A 402 2.39 7.35 -33.57
N GLY A 403 3.41 7.48 -34.44
CA GLY A 403 4.75 6.94 -34.21
C GLY A 403 5.82 8.01 -34.39
N ALA A 404 6.86 7.99 -33.56
CA ALA A 404 7.95 8.96 -33.65
C ALA A 404 9.30 8.39 -33.21
N ILE A 405 10.36 8.78 -33.92
CA ILE A 405 11.75 8.55 -33.54
C ILE A 405 12.27 9.85 -32.91
N THR A 406 12.61 9.83 -31.63
CA THR A 406 13.17 11.02 -30.97
C THR A 406 13.98 10.64 -29.72
N SER A 407 14.47 11.67 -29.04
CA SER A 407 15.25 11.66 -27.81
C SER A 407 14.75 10.64 -26.79
N PHE A 408 15.68 9.91 -26.20
CA PHE A 408 15.40 8.92 -25.17
C PHE A 408 16.31 9.13 -23.96
N PRO A 409 15.95 8.66 -22.76
CA PRO A 409 16.77 8.87 -21.59
C PRO A 409 18.15 8.24 -21.69
N SER A 410 19.12 8.90 -21.07
CA SER A 410 20.52 8.48 -21.02
C SER A 410 20.69 7.11 -20.37
N PHE A 411 19.87 6.78 -19.37
CA PHE A 411 19.97 5.52 -18.64
C PHE A 411 19.59 4.30 -19.48
N SER A 412 18.77 4.47 -20.52
CA SER A 412 18.45 3.42 -21.49
C SER A 412 19.60 3.18 -22.49
N LYS A 413 20.67 4.00 -22.44
CA LYS A 413 21.87 3.91 -23.31
C LYS A 413 21.56 4.01 -24.81
N MET A 414 20.41 4.58 -25.15
CA MET A 414 19.98 4.86 -26.52
C MET A 414 19.82 6.37 -26.68
N ARG A 415 20.28 6.92 -27.81
CA ARG A 415 20.12 8.36 -28.12
C ARG A 415 18.70 8.68 -28.57
N LEU A 416 18.18 7.86 -29.48
CA LEU A 416 16.87 8.00 -30.09
C LEU A 416 16.17 6.63 -30.08
N THR A 417 14.85 6.61 -29.95
CA THR A 417 14.05 5.38 -30.09
C THR A 417 12.72 5.65 -30.79
N LEU A 418 12.17 4.60 -31.39
CA LEU A 418 10.87 4.60 -32.04
C LEU A 418 9.80 4.10 -31.05
N LEU A 419 8.84 4.95 -30.70
CA LEU A 419 7.65 4.56 -29.93
C LEU A 419 6.37 4.87 -30.71
N ASN A 420 5.29 4.16 -30.37
CA ASN A 420 3.97 4.37 -30.93
C ASN A 420 2.90 4.46 -29.84
N GLY A 421 1.93 5.35 -30.06
CA GLY A 421 0.84 5.59 -29.12
C GLY A 421 0.16 6.93 -29.38
N THR A 422 -1.06 7.12 -28.85
CA THR A 422 -1.68 8.46 -28.79
C THR A 422 -0.79 9.42 -27.99
N SER A 423 0.00 8.88 -27.06
CA SER A 423 1.06 9.55 -26.33
C SER A 423 2.13 10.22 -27.20
N MET A 424 2.35 9.78 -28.44
CA MET A 424 3.28 10.40 -29.40
C MET A 424 2.56 11.43 -30.28
N SER A 425 1.25 11.25 -30.50
CA SER A 425 0.41 12.19 -31.25
C SER A 425 0.14 13.47 -30.46
N THR A 426 -0.11 13.36 -29.15
CA THR A 426 -0.36 14.50 -28.26
C THR A 426 0.77 15.55 -28.29
N PRO A 427 2.07 15.19 -28.11
CA PRO A 427 3.15 16.16 -28.16
C PRO A 427 3.39 16.72 -29.56
N ASN A 428 3.01 16.00 -30.62
CA ASN A 428 3.02 16.52 -31.98
C ASN A 428 2.00 17.66 -32.15
N VAL A 429 0.77 17.47 -31.64
CA VAL A 429 -0.25 18.53 -31.60
C VAL A 429 0.20 19.67 -30.69
N CYS A 430 0.72 19.38 -29.50
CA CYS A 430 1.17 20.40 -28.56
C CYS A 430 2.30 21.25 -29.15
N GLY A 431 3.29 20.63 -29.79
CA GLY A 431 4.33 21.35 -30.53
C GLY A 431 3.77 22.17 -31.70
N THR A 432 2.81 21.63 -32.45
CA THR A 432 2.12 22.39 -33.52
C THR A 432 1.43 23.64 -32.98
N LEU A 433 0.74 23.52 -31.84
CA LEU A 433 0.13 24.65 -31.16
C LEU A 433 1.18 25.65 -30.66
N ALA A 434 2.36 25.20 -30.23
CA ALA A 434 3.47 26.09 -29.84
C ALA A 434 3.97 26.94 -31.01
N LEU A 435 4.01 26.38 -32.23
CA LEU A 435 4.31 27.15 -33.45
C LEU A 435 3.27 28.24 -33.67
N LEU A 436 1.97 27.91 -33.56
CA LEU A 436 0.87 28.87 -33.75
C LEU A 436 0.86 29.95 -32.66
N VAL A 437 1.09 29.59 -31.39
CA VAL A 437 1.19 30.55 -30.28
C VAL A 437 2.39 31.47 -30.48
N SER A 438 3.54 30.94 -30.93
CA SER A 438 4.72 31.74 -31.23
C SER A 438 4.47 32.73 -32.37
N ALA A 439 3.81 32.29 -33.44
CA ALA A 439 3.40 33.14 -34.56
C ALA A 439 2.41 34.23 -34.13
N TRP A 440 1.42 33.86 -33.30
CA TRP A 440 0.45 34.81 -32.75
C TRP A 440 1.12 35.89 -31.91
N LYS A 441 2.01 35.48 -30.98
CA LYS A 441 2.75 36.40 -30.12
C LYS A 441 3.56 37.41 -30.94
N GLN A 442 4.25 36.95 -31.97
CA GLN A 442 5.07 37.83 -32.83
C GLN A 442 4.24 38.74 -33.75
N THR A 443 3.05 38.30 -34.16
CA THR A 443 2.24 39.02 -35.15
C THR A 443 1.30 40.04 -34.52
N TYR A 444 0.67 39.70 -33.41
CA TYR A 444 -0.43 40.47 -32.83
C TYR A 444 -0.13 41.01 -31.43
N ASP A 445 0.73 40.35 -30.66
CA ASP A 445 0.85 40.58 -29.23
C ASP A 445 2.18 41.25 -28.85
N GLN A 446 2.22 42.59 -28.89
CA GLN A 446 3.30 43.36 -28.26
C GLN A 446 3.00 43.67 -26.76
N ASN A 447 1.80 43.36 -26.27
CA ASN A 447 1.32 43.71 -24.92
C ASN A 447 0.41 42.59 -24.34
N ILE A 448 1.04 41.54 -23.81
CA ILE A 448 0.57 40.64 -22.74
C ILE A 448 -0.91 40.18 -22.78
N GLU A 449 -1.46 39.76 -23.93
CA GLU A 449 -2.70 38.95 -23.93
C GLU A 449 -2.52 37.61 -24.64
N ARG A 450 -2.37 36.55 -23.83
CA ARG A 450 -2.32 35.16 -24.28
C ARG A 450 -3.50 34.85 -25.20
N ILE A 451 -3.20 34.16 -26.30
CA ILE A 451 -4.23 33.64 -27.20
C ILE A 451 -5.22 32.75 -26.44
N HIS A 452 -6.51 32.94 -26.73
CA HIS A 452 -7.57 32.18 -26.11
C HIS A 452 -7.51 30.68 -26.49
N PRO A 453 -7.52 29.73 -25.53
CA PRO A 453 -7.46 28.30 -25.85
C PRO A 453 -8.58 27.80 -26.78
N GLY A 454 -9.79 28.34 -26.62
CA GLY A 454 -10.93 28.05 -27.50
C GLY A 454 -10.70 28.49 -28.95
N ARG A 455 -9.94 29.58 -29.17
CA ARG A 455 -9.62 30.06 -30.52
C ARG A 455 -8.65 29.12 -31.23
N LEU A 456 -7.63 28.65 -30.51
CA LEU A 456 -6.71 27.62 -31.00
C LEU A 456 -7.47 26.33 -31.34
N ARG A 457 -8.34 25.87 -30.43
CA ARG A 457 -9.16 24.67 -30.63
C ARG A 457 -10.08 24.81 -31.85
N ASN A 458 -10.78 25.93 -32.01
CA ASN A 458 -11.65 26.16 -33.17
C ASN A 458 -10.85 26.18 -34.48
N ALA A 459 -9.67 26.80 -34.49
CA ALA A 459 -8.82 26.84 -35.67
C ALA A 459 -8.42 25.44 -36.14
N ILE A 460 -7.89 24.59 -35.24
CA ILE A 460 -7.47 23.23 -35.62
C ILE A 460 -8.65 22.34 -36.02
N LEU A 461 -9.82 22.52 -35.39
CA LEU A 461 -11.02 21.74 -35.74
C LEU A 461 -11.55 22.12 -37.12
N ALA A 462 -11.57 23.41 -37.45
CA ALA A 462 -12.11 23.91 -38.70
C ALA A 462 -11.21 23.62 -39.91
N THR A 463 -9.90 23.41 -39.70
CA THR A 463 -8.92 23.24 -40.78
C THR A 463 -8.32 21.85 -40.88
N SER A 464 -8.68 20.93 -39.97
CA SER A 464 -8.18 19.55 -40.02
C SER A 464 -8.53 18.86 -41.34
N LYS A 465 -7.59 18.05 -41.84
CA LYS A 465 -7.77 17.26 -43.07
C LYS A 465 -8.63 16.04 -42.75
N ASP A 466 -9.71 15.84 -43.51
CA ASP A 466 -10.55 14.65 -43.37
C ASP A 466 -9.74 13.36 -43.66
N ILE A 467 -9.86 12.39 -42.76
CA ILE A 467 -9.23 11.07 -42.83
C ILE A 467 -10.25 9.92 -42.76
N GLY A 468 -11.56 10.22 -42.89
CA GLY A 468 -12.63 9.22 -42.84
C GLY A 468 -12.97 8.72 -41.43
N ASP A 469 -12.78 9.55 -40.41
CA ASP A 469 -13.23 9.25 -39.05
C ASP A 469 -14.76 9.30 -38.95
N GLU A 470 -15.35 8.33 -38.25
CA GLU A 470 -16.82 8.17 -38.15
C GLU A 470 -17.52 9.36 -37.48
N LEU A 471 -16.79 10.13 -36.67
CA LEU A 471 -17.31 11.32 -35.97
C LEU A 471 -16.73 12.62 -36.54
N GLY A 472 -16.05 12.55 -37.69
CA GLY A 472 -15.53 13.69 -38.44
C GLY A 472 -14.31 14.37 -37.81
N ALA A 473 -13.56 13.69 -36.95
CA ALA A 473 -12.27 14.22 -36.47
C ALA A 473 -11.18 14.05 -37.55
N GLY A 474 -10.52 15.15 -37.91
CA GLY A 474 -9.50 15.18 -38.96
C GLY A 474 -8.06 15.19 -38.44
N LEU A 475 -7.11 15.09 -39.36
CA LEU A 475 -5.67 15.22 -39.12
C LEU A 475 -5.26 16.69 -39.07
N ILE A 476 -4.54 17.11 -38.01
CA ILE A 476 -4.15 18.52 -37.80
C ILE A 476 -3.34 19.10 -38.98
N GLN A 477 -3.64 20.34 -39.39
CA GLN A 477 -2.95 21.07 -40.47
C GLN A 477 -2.49 22.45 -39.97
N THR A 478 -1.17 22.62 -39.82
CA THR A 478 -0.55 23.78 -39.15
C THR A 478 -0.70 25.09 -39.94
N GLU A 479 -0.37 25.08 -41.23
CA GLU A 479 -0.42 26.27 -42.08
C GLU A 479 -1.87 26.75 -42.23
N ASP A 480 -2.80 25.82 -42.49
CA ASP A 480 -4.21 26.15 -42.65
C ASP A 480 -4.81 26.72 -41.35
N ALA A 481 -4.43 26.16 -40.19
CA ALA A 481 -4.83 26.70 -38.89
C ALA A 481 -4.29 28.12 -38.68
N TRP A 482 -3.05 28.42 -39.08
CA TRP A 482 -2.50 29.77 -39.02
C TRP A 482 -3.27 30.75 -39.90
N VAL A 483 -3.56 30.38 -41.15
CA VAL A 483 -4.36 31.20 -42.07
C VAL A 483 -5.76 31.47 -41.50
N PHE A 484 -6.38 30.47 -40.87
CA PHE A 484 -7.65 30.64 -40.17
C PHE A 484 -7.56 31.66 -39.03
N LEU A 485 -6.53 31.55 -38.18
CA LEU A 485 -6.29 32.47 -37.07
C LEU A 485 -6.10 33.90 -37.57
N GLN A 486 -5.34 34.11 -38.64
CA GLN A 486 -5.15 35.42 -39.24
C GLN A 486 -6.46 36.01 -39.79
N LYS A 487 -7.24 35.19 -40.51
CA LYS A 487 -8.51 35.60 -41.11
C LYS A 487 -9.53 36.05 -40.06
N TYR A 488 -9.57 35.37 -38.92
CA TYR A 488 -10.56 35.62 -37.87
C TYR A 488 -9.97 36.27 -36.61
N ALA A 489 -8.78 36.85 -36.68
CA ALA A 489 -8.09 37.46 -35.53
C ALA A 489 -8.94 38.48 -34.76
N LYS A 490 -9.83 39.22 -35.46
CA LYS A 490 -10.71 40.23 -34.86
C LYS A 490 -12.11 39.73 -34.46
N ARG A 491 -12.46 38.46 -34.74
CA ARG A 491 -13.78 37.89 -34.42
C ARG A 491 -13.80 37.45 -32.95
N THR A 492 -14.63 38.05 -32.11
CA THR A 492 -14.62 37.88 -30.64
C THR A 492 -15.33 36.62 -30.13
N TYR A 493 -16.30 36.05 -30.85
CA TYR A 493 -16.96 34.81 -30.41
C TYR A 493 -16.02 33.58 -30.50
N GLU A 494 -14.88 33.71 -31.18
CA GLU A 494 -13.81 32.71 -31.19
C GLU A 494 -13.14 32.58 -29.81
N ASP A 495 -13.34 33.58 -28.95
CA ASP A 495 -12.86 33.65 -27.58
C ASP A 495 -13.95 33.27 -26.54
N ILE A 496 -15.03 32.62 -26.98
CA ILE A 496 -16.13 32.18 -26.10
C ILE A 496 -16.18 30.65 -26.11
N GLY A 497 -16.05 30.03 -24.94
CA GLY A 497 -16.30 28.60 -24.78
C GLY A 497 -17.80 28.29 -24.80
N LEU A 498 -18.20 27.15 -25.33
CA LEU A 498 -19.61 26.71 -25.31
C LEU A 498 -19.73 25.39 -24.54
N SER A 499 -20.49 25.39 -23.45
CA SER A 499 -20.88 24.16 -22.76
C SER A 499 -22.24 23.71 -23.25
N VAL A 500 -22.31 22.46 -23.74
CA VAL A 500 -23.56 21.81 -24.16
C VAL A 500 -23.90 20.75 -23.14
N SER A 501 -25.17 20.71 -22.71
CA SER A 501 -25.68 19.68 -21.80
C SER A 501 -27.08 19.23 -22.18
N VAL A 502 -27.39 17.95 -21.97
CA VAL A 502 -28.74 17.38 -22.18
C VAL A 502 -29.56 17.56 -20.91
N ALA A 503 -30.64 18.34 -20.96
CA ALA A 503 -31.49 18.62 -19.82
C ALA A 503 -32.19 17.36 -19.28
N GLY A 504 -32.32 17.27 -17.95
CA GLY A 504 -32.88 16.11 -17.26
C GLY A 504 -31.94 14.89 -17.19
N SER A 505 -30.77 14.94 -17.81
CA SER A 505 -29.71 13.93 -17.70
C SER A 505 -28.52 14.54 -16.96
N SER A 506 -28.09 13.93 -15.85
CA SER A 506 -26.97 14.48 -15.05
C SER A 506 -25.66 14.40 -15.84
N GLY A 507 -25.14 15.54 -16.29
CA GLY A 507 -23.78 15.66 -16.83
C GLY A 507 -23.53 15.14 -18.24
N MET A 508 -24.58 14.79 -19.01
CA MET A 508 -24.44 14.36 -20.41
C MET A 508 -24.09 15.54 -21.32
N ARG A 509 -22.96 15.45 -22.04
CA ARG A 509 -22.48 16.47 -23.00
C ARG A 509 -23.05 16.29 -24.40
N GLY A 510 -23.60 15.12 -24.72
CA GLY A 510 -24.25 14.86 -25.99
C GLY A 510 -25.26 13.72 -25.91
N ILE A 511 -25.91 13.44 -27.04
CA ILE A 511 -26.93 12.38 -27.16
C ILE A 511 -26.24 11.13 -27.68
N TYR A 512 -26.29 10.03 -26.90
CA TYR A 512 -25.73 8.75 -27.30
C TYR A 512 -26.73 7.61 -27.03
N LEU A 513 -27.37 7.14 -28.11
CA LEU A 513 -28.31 6.02 -28.06
C LEU A 513 -27.53 4.75 -28.42
N ARG A 514 -27.34 3.85 -27.45
CA ARG A 514 -26.45 2.69 -27.60
C ARG A 514 -27.16 1.34 -27.54
N ASN A 515 -28.15 1.19 -26.66
CA ASN A 515 -28.89 -0.07 -26.52
C ASN A 515 -30.09 -0.10 -27.47
N ALA A 516 -30.58 -1.30 -27.82
CA ALA A 516 -31.76 -1.45 -28.67
C ALA A 516 -32.97 -0.65 -28.14
N GLN A 517 -33.23 -0.77 -26.83
CA GLN A 517 -34.28 -0.02 -26.11
C GLN A 517 -34.15 1.51 -26.17
N ASP A 518 -32.95 2.04 -26.46
CA ASP A 518 -32.73 3.48 -26.58
C ASP A 518 -33.21 4.00 -27.94
N SER A 519 -33.28 3.12 -28.95
CA SER A 519 -33.71 3.41 -30.33
C SER A 519 -35.09 2.88 -30.71
N ASP A 520 -35.73 2.07 -29.86
CA ASP A 520 -37.01 1.40 -30.17
C ASP A 520 -38.19 2.37 -30.31
N VAL A 521 -38.10 3.58 -29.74
CA VAL A 521 -39.16 4.61 -29.78
C VAL A 521 -38.53 5.99 -30.04
N PRO A 522 -39.15 6.86 -30.87
CA PRO A 522 -38.70 8.24 -31.02
C PRO A 522 -38.60 8.97 -29.66
N ARG A 523 -37.46 9.62 -29.39
CA ARG A 523 -37.22 10.38 -28.16
C ARG A 523 -36.92 11.84 -28.46
N THR A 524 -37.39 12.72 -27.59
CA THR A 524 -37.10 14.16 -27.62
C THR A 524 -36.13 14.51 -26.51
N PHE A 525 -35.05 15.21 -26.86
CA PHE A 525 -34.05 15.69 -25.92
C PHE A 525 -34.03 17.21 -25.92
N SER A 526 -34.07 17.81 -24.74
CA SER A 526 -33.87 19.25 -24.57
C SER A 526 -32.39 19.54 -24.35
N LEU A 527 -31.81 20.41 -25.16
CA LEU A 527 -30.41 20.80 -25.06
C LEU A 527 -30.29 22.19 -24.43
N SER A 528 -29.36 22.33 -23.48
CA SER A 528 -28.94 23.62 -22.95
C SER A 528 -27.55 23.95 -23.50
N VAL A 529 -27.40 25.16 -24.05
CA VAL A 529 -26.13 25.68 -24.55
C VAL A 529 -25.79 26.93 -23.75
N THR A 530 -24.69 26.88 -23.01
CA THR A 530 -24.26 27.95 -22.11
C THR A 530 -22.93 28.52 -22.61
N PRO A 531 -22.85 29.83 -22.89
CA PRO A 531 -21.59 30.48 -23.20
C PRO A 531 -20.74 30.65 -21.92
N ASN A 532 -19.46 30.32 -22.02
CA ASN A 532 -18.46 30.48 -20.97
C ASN A 532 -17.46 31.54 -21.41
N PHE A 533 -17.48 32.67 -20.70
CA PHE A 533 -16.50 33.73 -20.85
C PHE A 533 -15.34 33.47 -19.90
N LEU A 534 -14.10 33.66 -20.36
CA LEU A 534 -12.95 33.55 -19.47
C LEU A 534 -12.98 34.67 -18.44
N LYS A 535 -12.58 34.32 -17.22
CA LYS A 535 -12.39 35.28 -16.13
C LYS A 535 -11.02 35.94 -16.27
N ASP A 536 -10.87 37.20 -15.85
CA ASP A 536 -9.52 37.77 -15.72
C ASP A 536 -8.81 37.03 -14.57
N PRO A 537 -7.57 36.56 -14.74
CA PRO A 537 -6.79 35.99 -13.65
C PRO A 537 -6.62 36.96 -12.45
N ASN A 538 -6.81 38.27 -12.65
CA ASN A 538 -6.71 39.29 -11.62
C ASN A 538 -8.04 39.68 -10.95
N ASP A 539 -9.19 39.17 -11.41
CA ASP A 539 -10.53 39.58 -10.91
C ASP A 539 -10.77 39.21 -9.43
N ASP A 540 -10.02 38.26 -8.88
CA ASP A 540 -10.16 37.74 -7.50
C ASP A 540 -9.03 38.20 -6.54
N LEU A 541 -8.10 39.08 -6.97
CA LEU A 541 -6.99 39.53 -6.13
C LEU A 541 -7.45 40.57 -5.11
N GLU A 542 -7.64 40.16 -3.85
CA GLU A 542 -7.67 41.12 -2.73
C GLU A 542 -6.30 41.79 -2.60
N LYS A 543 -6.28 43.13 -2.51
CA LYS A 543 -5.05 43.88 -2.22
C LYS A 543 -4.56 43.52 -0.82
N ASP A 544 -3.29 43.15 -0.69
CA ASP A 544 -2.67 43.01 0.61
C ASP A 544 -2.53 44.37 1.32
N THR A 545 -2.37 44.35 2.64
CA THR A 545 -2.24 45.56 3.48
C THR A 545 -1.05 46.45 3.12
N ASP A 546 -0.11 45.95 2.32
CA ASP A 546 1.06 46.67 1.80
C ASP A 546 0.89 47.19 0.36
N GLY A 547 -0.30 46.98 -0.25
CA GLY A 547 -0.58 47.39 -1.62
C GLY A 547 -0.04 46.46 -2.71
N SER A 548 0.52 45.30 -2.35
CA SER A 548 0.89 44.25 -3.30
C SER A 548 -0.32 43.39 -3.68
N TYR A 549 -0.34 42.90 -4.93
CA TYR A 549 -1.34 41.96 -5.42
C TYR A 549 -0.94 40.55 -4.99
N GLY A 550 -1.30 40.15 -3.77
CA GLY A 550 -1.03 38.81 -3.24
C GLY A 550 -2.09 37.81 -3.68
N ASN A 551 -1.65 36.67 -4.19
CA ASN A 551 -2.49 35.58 -4.66
C ASN A 551 -3.09 34.75 -3.50
N LYS A 552 -3.63 35.41 -2.46
CA LYS A 552 -4.06 34.78 -1.20
C LYS A 552 -5.15 33.74 -1.37
N LYS A 553 -6.05 33.87 -2.35
CA LYS A 553 -7.14 32.91 -2.59
C LYS A 553 -6.63 31.63 -3.25
N SER A 554 -5.71 31.76 -4.21
CA SER A 554 -4.94 30.63 -4.74
C SER A 554 -4.07 30.03 -3.65
N GLN A 555 -3.25 30.81 -2.92
CA GLN A 555 -2.46 30.31 -1.79
C GLN A 555 -3.31 29.66 -0.69
N MET A 556 -4.53 30.12 -0.38
CA MET A 556 -5.44 29.47 0.59
C MET A 556 -6.09 28.20 0.04
N LEU A 557 -6.35 28.12 -1.27
CA LEU A 557 -6.74 26.88 -1.95
C LEU A 557 -5.61 25.84 -1.93
N PHE A 558 -4.35 26.28 -1.77
CA PHE A 558 -3.13 25.46 -1.87
C PHE A 558 -2.44 25.18 -0.51
N ASP A 559 -2.53 26.06 0.49
CA ASP A 559 -2.05 25.84 1.86
C ASP A 559 -2.79 24.67 2.53
N TYR A 560 -3.99 24.34 2.06
CA TYR A 560 -4.74 23.16 2.49
C TYR A 560 -4.07 21.84 2.09
N GLU A 561 -3.33 21.79 0.97
CA GLU A 561 -2.62 20.58 0.52
C GLU A 561 -1.19 20.49 1.09
N GLN A 562 -0.57 21.61 1.47
CA GLN A 562 0.78 21.61 2.09
C GLN A 562 0.77 21.55 3.62
N ARG A 563 -0.34 21.94 4.28
CA ARG A 563 -0.38 22.04 5.75
C ARG A 563 -1.65 21.44 6.31
N ILE A 564 -1.68 20.11 6.43
CA ILE A 564 -2.44 19.43 7.47
C ILE A 564 -1.86 18.01 7.64
N VAL A 565 -1.01 17.85 8.66
CA VAL A 565 -0.94 16.59 9.40
C VAL A 565 -2.09 16.67 10.39
N LEU A 566 -3.27 16.22 10.00
CA LEU A 566 -4.27 15.83 10.98
C LEU A 566 -4.16 14.34 11.12
N GLN A 567 -3.90 13.93 12.35
CA GLN A 567 -3.68 12.58 12.81
C GLN A 567 -4.90 11.72 12.47
N SER A 568 -4.94 11.25 11.23
CA SER A 568 -5.68 10.11 10.72
C SER A 568 -4.66 9.00 10.50
N THR A 569 -4.99 7.77 10.86
CA THR A 569 -4.14 6.60 10.60
C THR A 569 -4.02 6.25 9.11
N ALA A 570 -4.64 7.02 8.21
CA ALA A 570 -4.49 6.89 6.75
C ALA A 570 -4.09 8.23 6.12
N SER A 571 -2.91 8.27 5.51
CA SER A 571 -2.20 9.47 5.02
C SER A 571 -2.44 9.82 3.54
N TRP A 572 -3.45 9.26 2.88
CA TRP A 572 -3.60 9.31 1.41
C TRP A 572 -4.90 9.96 0.90
N VAL A 573 -5.66 10.65 1.77
CA VAL A 573 -6.95 11.27 1.42
C VAL A 573 -6.91 12.78 1.67
N CYS A 574 -6.95 13.58 0.60
CA CYS A 574 -6.91 15.05 0.65
C CYS A 574 -8.14 15.63 -0.07
N HIS A 575 -8.82 16.61 0.54
CA HIS A 575 -9.98 17.27 -0.08
C HIS A 575 -10.18 18.69 0.48
N ARG A 576 -10.41 19.69 -0.38
CA ARG A 576 -10.47 21.13 -0.04
C ARG A 576 -11.44 21.51 1.10
N ASN A 577 -12.45 20.67 1.35
CA ASN A 577 -13.49 20.91 2.34
C ASN A 577 -13.31 19.97 3.55
N ALA A 578 -13.09 20.56 4.73
CA ALA A 578 -12.92 19.83 5.98
C ALA A 578 -14.15 19.00 6.35
N GLU A 579 -15.37 19.45 6.03
CA GLU A 579 -16.61 18.69 6.29
C GLU A 579 -16.69 17.40 5.46
N ASP A 580 -16.15 17.40 4.25
CA ASP A 580 -16.10 16.22 3.40
C ASP A 580 -15.00 15.24 3.86
N LEU A 581 -13.90 15.74 4.43
CA LEU A 581 -12.91 14.90 5.10
C LEU A 581 -13.47 14.21 6.36
N GLU A 582 -14.33 14.89 7.13
CA GLU A 582 -15.01 14.28 8.28
C GLU A 582 -15.85 13.07 7.86
N LYS A 583 -16.52 13.12 6.71
CA LYS A 583 -17.29 11.98 6.16
C LYS A 583 -16.41 10.79 5.80
N LEU A 584 -15.10 10.98 5.59
CA LEU A 584 -14.16 9.93 5.22
C LEU A 584 -13.51 9.24 6.43
N LYS A 585 -13.70 9.77 7.66
CA LYS A 585 -13.17 9.14 8.88
C LYS A 585 -13.75 7.75 9.16
N SER A 586 -14.94 7.45 8.66
CA SER A 586 -15.59 6.14 8.78
C SER A 586 -15.19 5.16 7.67
N MET A 587 -14.27 5.52 6.77
CA MET A 587 -13.86 4.67 5.67
C MET A 587 -13.05 3.46 6.19
N HIS A 588 -13.48 2.26 5.78
CA HIS A 588 -12.80 1.01 6.14
C HIS A 588 -11.79 0.60 5.05
N LEU A 589 -10.64 0.06 5.48
CA LEU A 589 -9.69 -0.60 4.60
C LEU A 589 -10.02 -2.09 4.52
N LEU A 590 -10.16 -2.61 3.29
CA LEU A 590 -10.28 -4.04 3.04
C LEU A 590 -8.89 -4.62 2.76
N VAL A 591 -8.50 -5.64 3.51
CA VAL A 591 -7.22 -6.33 3.32
C VAL A 591 -7.50 -7.67 2.66
N ASP A 592 -7.24 -7.78 1.37
CA ASP A 592 -7.35 -9.04 0.65
C ASP A 592 -6.14 -9.92 0.96
N SER A 593 -6.40 -11.03 1.66
CA SER A 593 -5.37 -12.00 2.04
C SER A 593 -5.62 -13.30 1.30
N LYS A 594 -4.60 -13.80 0.58
CA LYS A 594 -4.69 -15.11 -0.08
C LYS A 594 -4.92 -16.20 0.96
N ILE A 595 -6.09 -16.83 0.90
CA ILE A 595 -6.44 -17.99 1.72
C ILE A 595 -6.15 -19.29 0.96
N SER A 596 -5.96 -20.39 1.70
CA SER A 596 -5.98 -21.73 1.12
C SER A 596 -7.35 -21.98 0.49
N SER A 597 -7.38 -22.37 -0.79
CA SER A 597 -8.62 -22.48 -1.58
C SER A 597 -9.68 -23.32 -0.88
N MET A 598 -10.86 -22.76 -0.66
CA MET A 598 -12.02 -23.46 -0.13
C MET A 598 -12.90 -23.93 -1.30
N ARG A 599 -13.28 -25.21 -1.32
CA ARG A 599 -14.25 -25.73 -2.29
C ARG A 599 -15.58 -25.97 -1.60
N LEU A 600 -16.63 -25.35 -2.13
CA LEU A 600 -18.00 -25.56 -1.67
C LEU A 600 -18.65 -26.68 -2.50
N SER A 601 -19.25 -27.64 -1.82
CA SER A 601 -20.02 -28.70 -2.46
C SER A 601 -21.44 -28.21 -2.77
N VAL A 602 -21.92 -28.53 -3.97
CA VAL A 602 -23.26 -28.19 -4.44
C VAL A 602 -24.08 -29.46 -4.60
N SER A 603 -25.37 -29.41 -4.24
CA SER A 603 -26.30 -30.54 -4.40
C SER A 603 -27.63 -30.09 -5.01
N SER A 604 -28.31 -30.97 -5.74
CA SER A 604 -29.59 -30.68 -6.43
C SER A 604 -30.82 -30.84 -5.53
N THR A 605 -30.67 -31.35 -4.31
CA THR A 605 -31.75 -31.47 -3.33
C THR A 605 -31.28 -31.00 -1.95
N LEU A 606 -32.19 -30.40 -1.18
CA LEU A 606 -31.88 -29.89 0.15
C LEU A 606 -31.42 -31.02 1.09
N ALA A 607 -32.05 -32.20 1.02
CA ALA A 607 -31.71 -33.36 1.85
C ALA A 607 -30.29 -33.90 1.59
N SER A 608 -29.84 -33.91 0.33
CA SER A 608 -28.47 -34.33 -0.02
C SER A 608 -27.43 -33.30 0.42
N ALA A 609 -27.77 -32.00 0.35
CA ALA A 609 -26.92 -30.93 0.86
C ALA A 609 -26.66 -31.04 2.37
N PHE A 610 -27.66 -31.40 3.18
CA PHE A 610 -27.47 -31.58 4.63
C PHE A 610 -26.66 -32.84 4.96
N THR A 611 -26.86 -33.94 4.24
CA THR A 611 -26.25 -35.25 4.54
C THR A 611 -24.84 -35.45 3.96
N SER A 612 -24.35 -34.52 3.12
CA SER A 612 -22.97 -34.51 2.57
C SER A 612 -22.62 -35.72 1.69
N THR A 613 -23.61 -36.44 1.17
CA THR A 613 -23.43 -37.73 0.50
C THR A 613 -23.09 -37.64 -0.99
N VAL A 614 -23.22 -36.46 -1.62
CA VAL A 614 -23.02 -36.31 -3.07
C VAL A 614 -22.22 -35.05 -3.40
N SER A 615 -20.94 -35.23 -3.76
CA SER A 615 -20.16 -34.27 -4.55
C SER A 615 -20.15 -34.74 -6.01
N GLY A 616 -21.21 -34.46 -6.76
CA GLY A 616 -21.35 -34.91 -8.15
C GLY A 616 -21.43 -33.73 -9.10
N LYS A 617 -20.72 -33.79 -10.24
CA LYS A 617 -21.01 -32.96 -11.41
C LYS A 617 -22.47 -33.22 -11.79
N VAL A 618 -23.33 -32.21 -11.69
CA VAL A 618 -24.71 -32.32 -12.20
C VAL A 618 -24.60 -32.33 -13.73
N ALA A 619 -24.95 -33.45 -14.36
CA ALA A 619 -24.90 -33.54 -15.82
C ALA A 619 -25.99 -32.64 -16.41
N ILE A 620 -25.58 -31.72 -17.30
CA ILE A 620 -26.48 -30.75 -17.99
C ILE A 620 -27.64 -31.44 -18.73
N ARG A 621 -27.54 -32.75 -19.02
CA ARG A 621 -28.64 -33.53 -19.61
C ARG A 621 -29.92 -33.53 -18.77
N ASP A 622 -29.84 -33.42 -17.44
CA ASP A 622 -31.02 -33.32 -16.58
C ASP A 622 -31.66 -31.91 -16.59
N CYS A 623 -30.93 -30.89 -17.06
CA CYS A 623 -31.41 -29.50 -17.20
C CYS A 623 -32.40 -29.31 -18.35
N LEU A 624 -32.42 -30.21 -19.34
CA LEU A 624 -33.30 -30.09 -20.52
C LEU A 624 -34.76 -30.48 -20.24
N LEU A 625 -35.04 -31.15 -19.11
CA LEU A 625 -36.38 -31.66 -18.77
C LEU A 625 -37.10 -30.83 -17.70
N LYS A 626 -36.40 -29.97 -16.95
CA LYS A 626 -36.97 -29.11 -15.90
C LYS A 626 -36.49 -27.68 -16.13
N ASN A 627 -37.43 -26.76 -16.36
CA ASN A 627 -37.13 -25.33 -16.61
C ASN A 627 -36.32 -24.67 -15.48
N HIS A 628 -36.31 -25.22 -14.26
CA HIS A 628 -35.49 -24.75 -13.14
C HIS A 628 -34.95 -25.92 -12.31
N ILE A 629 -33.66 -25.88 -11.96
CA ILE A 629 -33.03 -26.79 -11.00
C ILE A 629 -32.54 -25.97 -9.79
N PRO A 630 -33.09 -26.19 -8.59
CA PRO A 630 -32.55 -25.57 -7.38
C PRO A 630 -31.22 -26.24 -7.01
N LEU A 631 -30.19 -25.42 -6.77
CA LEU A 631 -28.89 -25.85 -6.28
C LEU A 631 -28.71 -25.36 -4.85
N PHE A 632 -28.26 -26.26 -3.97
CA PHE A 632 -28.06 -26.00 -2.55
C PHE A 632 -26.59 -26.11 -2.19
N VAL A 633 -26.09 -25.14 -1.43
CA VAL A 633 -24.72 -25.11 -0.91
C VAL A 633 -24.77 -25.31 0.60
N LYS A 634 -23.98 -26.23 1.12
CA LYS A 634 -23.92 -26.49 2.57
C LYS A 634 -23.07 -25.41 3.26
N THR A 635 -23.59 -24.84 4.35
CA THR A 635 -22.96 -23.76 5.13
C THR A 635 -21.94 -24.24 6.17
N ASP A 636 -21.88 -25.54 6.48
CA ASP A 636 -21.05 -26.09 7.58
C ASP A 636 -19.59 -26.34 7.18
N ALA A 637 -19.17 -25.88 6.00
CA ALA A 637 -17.79 -26.00 5.58
C ALA A 637 -16.93 -25.15 6.54
N LYS A 638 -16.01 -25.82 7.25
CA LYS A 638 -15.13 -25.15 8.23
C LYS A 638 -14.39 -24.02 7.50
N PRO A 639 -14.45 -22.77 7.99
CA PRO A 639 -13.70 -21.69 7.37
C PRO A 639 -12.20 -22.04 7.38
N PRO A 640 -11.41 -21.50 6.44
CA PRO A 640 -9.96 -21.61 6.46
C PRO A 640 -9.41 -21.28 7.85
N ALA A 641 -8.32 -21.92 8.27
CA ALA A 641 -7.76 -21.77 9.62
C ALA A 641 -7.39 -20.31 9.98
N ASN A 642 -7.24 -19.47 8.96
CA ASN A 642 -6.87 -18.08 8.98
C ASN A 642 -8.03 -17.10 8.71
N ALA A 643 -9.28 -17.58 8.63
CA ALA A 643 -10.47 -16.74 8.49
C ALA A 643 -11.18 -16.57 9.83
N SER A 644 -11.51 -15.33 10.17
CA SER A 644 -12.16 -14.90 11.41
C SER A 644 -13.63 -14.51 11.19
N PRO A 645 -14.46 -14.52 12.24
CA PRO A 645 -15.79 -13.93 12.20
C PRO A 645 -15.80 -12.49 11.66
N GLY A 646 -16.67 -12.21 10.70
CA GLY A 646 -16.76 -10.90 10.03
C GLY A 646 -15.95 -10.81 8.73
N ASP A 647 -15.04 -11.76 8.48
CA ASP A 647 -14.28 -11.78 7.24
C ASP A 647 -15.19 -12.09 6.03
N VAL A 648 -14.82 -11.52 4.90
CA VAL A 648 -15.50 -11.70 3.62
C VAL A 648 -14.62 -12.54 2.71
N LEU A 649 -15.09 -13.74 2.38
CA LEU A 649 -14.43 -14.62 1.42
C LEU A 649 -14.94 -14.31 0.01
N LEU A 650 -14.03 -13.92 -0.88
CA LEU A 650 -14.29 -13.70 -2.29
C LEU A 650 -13.94 -14.97 -3.08
N GLY A 651 -14.78 -15.33 -4.05
CA GLY A 651 -14.55 -16.49 -4.90
C GLY A 651 -15.31 -16.42 -6.21
N GLU A 652 -15.13 -17.44 -7.04
CA GLU A 652 -15.74 -17.56 -8.35
C GLU A 652 -16.65 -18.81 -8.39
N LEU A 653 -17.87 -18.63 -8.88
CA LEU A 653 -18.83 -19.71 -9.14
C LEU A 653 -18.88 -19.98 -10.64
N THR A 654 -18.37 -21.14 -11.05
CA THR A 654 -18.43 -21.62 -12.44
C THR A 654 -19.66 -22.52 -12.62
N LEU A 655 -20.63 -22.08 -13.43
CA LEU A 655 -21.83 -22.87 -13.74
C LEU A 655 -21.59 -23.88 -14.87
N SER A 656 -20.78 -23.53 -15.87
CA SER A 656 -20.37 -24.37 -16.99
C SER A 656 -18.96 -24.00 -17.43
N SER A 657 -18.23 -24.91 -18.10
CA SER A 657 -16.93 -24.59 -18.71
C SER A 657 -17.01 -23.48 -19.75
N ASP A 658 -18.19 -23.28 -20.34
CA ASP A 658 -18.40 -22.40 -21.48
C ASP A 658 -18.95 -21.03 -21.06
N ILE A 659 -19.25 -20.83 -19.77
CA ILE A 659 -19.78 -19.59 -19.21
C ILE A 659 -18.73 -18.98 -18.28
N PRO A 660 -18.42 -17.67 -18.40
CA PRO A 660 -17.53 -16.99 -17.46
C PRO A 660 -17.97 -17.19 -16.00
N PRO A 661 -17.02 -17.34 -15.07
CA PRO A 661 -17.36 -17.46 -13.65
C PRO A 661 -18.08 -16.23 -13.13
N VAL A 662 -18.95 -16.44 -12.14
CA VAL A 662 -19.66 -15.37 -11.42
C VAL A 662 -18.96 -15.11 -10.10
N ASN A 663 -18.63 -13.85 -9.80
CA ASN A 663 -18.06 -13.47 -8.51
C ASN A 663 -19.07 -13.70 -7.38
N VAL A 664 -18.65 -14.40 -6.34
CA VAL A 664 -19.44 -14.71 -5.16
C VAL A 664 -18.74 -14.23 -3.89
N MET A 665 -19.55 -13.87 -2.91
CA MET A 665 -19.10 -13.37 -1.61
C MET A 665 -19.71 -14.24 -0.51
N TYR A 666 -18.88 -14.70 0.42
CA TYR A 666 -19.30 -15.50 1.57
C TYR A 666 -18.83 -14.83 2.87
N ILE A 667 -19.77 -14.45 3.74
CA ILE A 667 -19.47 -13.78 5.00
C ILE A 667 -19.32 -14.84 6.10
N VAL A 668 -18.19 -14.84 6.80
CA VAL A 668 -17.93 -15.75 7.91
C VAL A 668 -18.71 -15.27 9.13
N SER A 669 -19.72 -16.04 9.56
CA SER A 669 -20.49 -15.74 10.77
C SER A 669 -19.71 -16.13 12.03
N GLY A 670 -19.75 -15.29 13.06
CA GLY A 670 -19.17 -15.61 14.35
C GLY A 670 -19.97 -16.65 15.09
N LYS A 671 -19.28 -17.64 15.68
CA LYS A 671 -19.86 -18.48 16.74
C LYS A 671 -19.95 -17.65 18.04
N GLY A 672 -20.94 -16.79 18.13
CA GLY A 672 -21.39 -16.23 19.39
C GLY A 672 -22.46 -17.14 19.98
N SER A 673 -22.21 -17.69 21.17
CA SER A 673 -23.26 -18.27 22.00
C SER A 673 -24.34 -17.21 22.22
N MET A 674 -25.57 -17.45 21.76
CA MET A 674 -26.74 -16.74 22.28
C MET A 674 -26.92 -17.14 23.75
N SER A 675 -26.25 -16.45 24.67
CA SER A 675 -26.77 -16.30 26.01
C SER A 675 -27.89 -15.27 25.92
N VAL A 676 -29.14 -15.73 26.00
CA VAL A 676 -30.29 -14.85 26.23
C VAL A 676 -30.16 -14.33 27.66
N SER A 677 -29.35 -13.29 27.85
CA SER A 677 -29.46 -12.40 29.00
C SER A 677 -30.30 -11.22 28.54
N GLY A 678 -31.54 -11.16 29.03
CA GLY A 678 -32.40 -10.00 28.84
C GLY A 678 -31.75 -8.77 29.46
N SER A 679 -31.06 -7.99 28.64
CA SER A 679 -30.74 -6.60 28.92
C SER A 679 -30.89 -5.84 27.62
N THR A 680 -31.91 -4.99 27.58
CA THR A 680 -32.11 -3.94 26.60
C THR A 680 -30.85 -3.07 26.52
N ALA A 681 -29.99 -3.37 25.56
CA ALA A 681 -28.96 -2.48 25.06
C ALA A 681 -29.20 -2.32 23.56
N SER A 682 -29.38 -1.07 23.19
CA SER A 682 -29.72 -0.56 21.86
C SER A 682 -28.92 -1.17 20.72
N SER A 683 -29.63 -1.41 19.62
CA SER A 683 -29.16 -1.71 18.28
C SER A 683 -28.25 -0.62 17.71
N SER A 684 -26.97 -0.62 18.07
CA SER A 684 -25.98 0.25 17.45
C SER A 684 -24.65 -0.49 17.37
N LEU A 685 -24.49 -1.35 16.35
CA LEU A 685 -23.20 -1.87 15.87
C LEU A 685 -23.36 -2.70 14.58
N ILE A 686 -24.16 -2.22 13.63
CA ILE A 686 -24.01 -2.55 12.21
C ILE A 686 -24.36 -1.27 11.46
N ASP A 687 -23.34 -0.53 11.03
CA ASP A 687 -23.54 0.70 10.29
C ASP A 687 -24.09 0.35 8.89
N SER A 688 -25.34 0.76 8.65
CA SER A 688 -26.12 0.49 7.43
C SER A 688 -25.51 1.07 6.14
N GLY A 689 -24.44 1.87 6.25
CA GLY A 689 -23.74 2.48 5.12
C GLY A 689 -22.99 1.47 4.23
N ALA A 690 -22.35 0.46 4.80
CA ALA A 690 -21.55 -0.51 4.02
C ALA A 690 -22.43 -1.44 3.16
N LEU A 691 -23.62 -1.78 3.65
CA LEU A 691 -24.61 -2.59 2.92
C LEU A 691 -25.25 -1.81 1.76
N ASN A 692 -25.42 -0.50 1.88
CA ASN A 692 -26.04 0.32 0.84
C ASN A 692 -25.15 0.48 -0.41
N GLY A 693 -23.83 0.63 -0.24
CA GLY A 693 -22.85 0.72 -1.35
C GLY A 693 -22.63 -0.61 -2.07
N ALA A 694 -22.62 -1.73 -1.35
CA ALA A 694 -22.63 -3.06 -1.94
C ALA A 694 -23.96 -3.33 -2.67
N SER A 695 -25.09 -2.85 -2.15
CA SER A 695 -26.41 -3.00 -2.80
C SER A 695 -26.55 -2.24 -4.13
N SER A 696 -25.84 -1.11 -4.30
CA SER A 696 -25.87 -0.35 -5.56
C SER A 696 -25.04 -1.01 -6.65
N LEU A 697 -23.87 -1.57 -6.30
CA LEU A 697 -23.05 -2.40 -7.20
C LEU A 697 -23.77 -3.71 -7.59
N LEU A 698 -24.46 -4.33 -6.64
CA LEU A 698 -25.32 -5.49 -6.87
C LEU A 698 -26.54 -5.15 -7.73
N ARG A 699 -27.19 -4.00 -7.53
CA ARG A 699 -28.31 -3.56 -8.38
C ARG A 699 -27.88 -3.28 -9.82
N SER A 700 -26.72 -2.64 -10.01
CA SER A 700 -26.14 -2.39 -11.34
C SER A 700 -25.75 -3.69 -12.05
N SER A 701 -25.19 -4.65 -11.30
CA SER A 701 -24.80 -5.96 -11.81
C SER A 701 -26.02 -6.83 -12.12
N MET A 702 -27.04 -6.82 -11.25
CA MET A 702 -28.31 -7.51 -11.48
C MET A 702 -29.12 -6.90 -12.62
N GLN A 703 -29.09 -5.57 -12.83
CA GLN A 703 -29.71 -4.94 -14.00
C GLN A 703 -29.00 -5.32 -15.31
N SER A 704 -27.67 -5.42 -15.29
CA SER A 704 -26.88 -5.89 -16.45
C SER A 704 -27.15 -7.37 -16.76
N ILE A 705 -27.30 -8.20 -15.72
CA ILE A 705 -27.68 -9.62 -15.85
C ILE A 705 -29.12 -9.77 -16.36
N MET A 706 -30.06 -8.97 -15.86
CA MET A 706 -31.47 -8.95 -16.31
C MET A 706 -31.57 -8.51 -17.78
N SER A 707 -30.74 -7.56 -18.22
CA SER A 707 -30.63 -7.14 -19.62
C SER A 707 -30.09 -8.27 -20.52
N LEU A 708 -29.06 -8.99 -20.06
CA LEU A 708 -28.49 -10.12 -20.80
C LEU A 708 -29.50 -11.26 -20.94
N VAL A 709 -30.23 -11.59 -19.87
CA VAL A 709 -31.26 -12.64 -19.83
C VAL A 709 -32.48 -12.26 -20.68
N SER A 710 -32.88 -10.99 -20.69
CA SER A 710 -33.98 -10.50 -21.53
C SER A 710 -33.66 -10.49 -23.02
N SER A 711 -32.37 -10.41 -23.41
CA SER A 711 -31.95 -10.42 -24.82
C SER A 711 -31.89 -11.80 -25.45
N GLN A 712 -31.77 -12.86 -24.64
CA GLN A 712 -31.65 -14.25 -25.12
C GLN A 712 -32.92 -15.09 -24.95
N CYS A 713 -33.86 -14.63 -24.11
CA CYS A 713 -35.15 -15.29 -23.92
C CYS A 713 -36.28 -14.36 -24.34
N GLY A 714 -36.82 -14.58 -25.54
CA GLY A 714 -38.00 -13.87 -26.01
C GLY A 714 -39.19 -14.10 -25.08
N GLY A 715 -39.72 -13.00 -24.55
CA GLY A 715 -41.06 -12.89 -23.98
C GLY A 715 -41.21 -13.34 -22.52
N LEU A 716 -41.20 -12.38 -21.59
CA LEU A 716 -41.89 -12.47 -20.29
C LEU A 716 -42.15 -11.04 -19.79
N SER A 717 -43.41 -10.59 -19.81
CA SER A 717 -43.84 -9.39 -19.07
C SER A 717 -44.16 -9.78 -17.63
N LEU A 718 -43.88 -8.87 -16.69
CA LEU A 718 -44.25 -9.03 -15.29
C LEU A 718 -45.23 -7.91 -14.90
N SER A 719 -46.47 -8.31 -14.64
CA SER A 719 -47.52 -7.49 -14.04
C SER A 719 -47.19 -7.17 -12.58
N GLU A 720 -47.46 -5.93 -12.18
CA GLU A 720 -47.34 -5.41 -10.82
C GLU A 720 -48.10 -6.27 -9.80
N LEU A 721 -47.46 -6.52 -8.65
CA LEU A 721 -48.09 -7.09 -7.46
C LEU A 721 -48.14 -6.00 -6.39
N SER A 722 -49.33 -5.42 -6.23
CA SER A 722 -49.73 -4.52 -5.16
C SER A 722 -49.84 -5.28 -3.84
N VAL A 723 -49.34 -4.69 -2.74
CA VAL A 723 -49.60 -5.16 -1.38
C VAL A 723 -50.64 -4.22 -0.76
N ASP A 724 -51.86 -4.74 -0.60
CA ASP A 724 -52.93 -4.07 0.13
C ASP A 724 -52.90 -4.46 1.62
N LYS A 725 -53.08 -3.46 2.47
CA LYS A 725 -53.19 -3.55 3.94
C LYS A 725 -54.66 -3.67 4.33
N THR A 726 -54.99 -4.57 5.25
CA THR A 726 -56.03 -4.43 6.30
C THR A 726 -55.92 -5.64 7.25
N ASN A 727 -55.57 -5.49 8.54
CA ASN A 727 -56.36 -5.07 9.72
C ASN A 727 -57.40 -6.09 10.25
N GLY A 728 -57.35 -6.34 11.56
CA GLY A 728 -58.39 -7.01 12.36
C GLY A 728 -57.80 -7.91 13.48
N LEU A 729 -57.27 -7.35 14.58
CA LEU A 729 -57.91 -7.13 15.90
C LEU A 729 -58.03 -8.42 16.75
N GLY A 730 -57.74 -8.42 18.06
CA GLY A 730 -57.88 -7.31 19.00
C GLY A 730 -56.97 -7.35 20.23
N GLU A 731 -56.78 -6.12 20.71
CA GLU A 731 -56.18 -5.67 21.95
C GLU A 731 -56.95 -6.17 23.17
N GLN A 732 -56.28 -6.31 24.32
CA GLN A 732 -56.62 -5.48 25.49
C GLN A 732 -55.36 -5.12 26.27
N SER A 733 -55.11 -3.81 26.23
CA SER A 733 -54.41 -2.88 27.11
C SER A 733 -54.64 -3.11 28.62
N ILE A 734 -54.00 -2.49 29.63
CA ILE A 734 -52.91 -1.54 29.90
C ILE A 734 -52.93 -1.38 31.44
N SER A 735 -51.80 -1.20 32.11
CA SER A 735 -51.53 -0.12 33.11
C SER A 735 -50.34 -0.54 33.98
N ALA A 736 -49.18 0.05 33.75
CA ALA A 736 -48.70 1.34 34.26
C ALA A 736 -48.00 1.17 35.61
N ALA A 737 -46.68 1.40 35.58
CA ALA A 737 -45.80 1.55 36.73
C ALA A 737 -46.22 2.75 37.60
N PRO A 738 -45.70 2.89 38.83
CA PRO A 738 -44.39 3.52 38.95
C PRO A 738 -43.43 2.92 39.99
N GLU A 739 -42.21 3.41 39.82
CA GLU A 739 -40.92 3.19 40.48
C GLU A 739 -40.83 3.65 41.98
N PRO A 740 -39.64 3.50 42.64
CA PRO A 740 -39.49 2.93 43.99
C PRO A 740 -39.17 3.95 45.08
N VAL A 741 -39.27 3.54 46.36
CA VAL A 741 -38.53 4.15 47.48
C VAL A 741 -38.23 3.12 48.59
N ASP A 742 -36.94 2.85 48.74
CA ASP A 742 -36.09 2.78 49.94
C ASP A 742 -36.61 2.48 51.37
N THR A 743 -35.70 1.84 52.11
CA THR A 743 -35.51 1.74 53.57
C THR A 743 -36.30 0.73 54.39
N GLY A 744 -35.57 0.02 55.26
CA GLY A 744 -36.00 -0.13 56.65
C GLY A 744 -35.93 -1.53 57.24
N ASN A 745 -34.92 -1.72 58.12
CA ASN A 745 -34.81 -2.76 59.13
C ASN A 745 -36.13 -3.06 59.87
N GLY A 746 -36.26 -4.30 60.35
CA GLY A 746 -37.25 -4.63 61.39
C GLY A 746 -37.22 -6.10 61.78
N GLU A 747 -36.49 -6.39 62.86
CA GLU A 747 -36.54 -7.64 63.62
C GLU A 747 -37.98 -8.00 64.02
N THR A 748 -38.30 -9.31 64.09
CA THR A 748 -38.86 -9.95 65.30
C THR A 748 -39.04 -11.47 65.11
N LYS A 749 -38.47 -12.20 66.07
CA LYS A 749 -38.67 -13.62 66.44
C LYS A 749 -40.08 -13.85 67.04
N PRO A 750 -40.44 -15.06 67.56
CA PRO A 750 -40.33 -16.44 67.05
C PRO A 750 -41.68 -17.20 67.26
N GLU A 751 -41.64 -18.53 67.40
CA GLU A 751 -42.70 -19.50 67.79
C GLU A 751 -43.41 -20.23 66.64
N ASP A 752 -43.67 -21.54 66.66
CA ASP A 752 -43.11 -22.69 67.37
C ASP A 752 -43.76 -23.94 66.73
N ASN A 753 -43.10 -25.09 66.87
CA ASN A 753 -43.65 -26.46 66.83
C ASN A 753 -44.18 -27.08 65.51
N ALA A 754 -43.51 -28.13 65.01
CA ALA A 754 -43.91 -29.53 65.28
C ALA A 754 -43.16 -30.57 64.38
N GLU A 755 -42.31 -31.37 65.04
CA GLU A 755 -42.03 -32.82 64.88
C GLU A 755 -42.14 -33.56 63.52
N THR A 756 -40.96 -33.89 62.97
CA THR A 756 -40.43 -35.21 62.48
C THR A 756 -41.27 -36.19 61.62
N LYS A 757 -40.74 -36.55 60.43
CA LYS A 757 -40.43 -37.95 59.95
C LYS A 757 -39.64 -37.96 58.60
N PRO A 758 -38.97 -39.07 58.21
CA PRO A 758 -37.66 -39.04 57.53
C PRO A 758 -37.66 -39.30 56.00
N ASP A 759 -36.57 -38.81 55.39
CA ASP A 759 -35.89 -39.17 54.13
C ASP A 759 -36.71 -39.29 52.84
N GLY A 760 -36.87 -38.15 52.15
CA GLY A 760 -37.34 -38.03 50.76
C GLY A 760 -36.23 -37.66 49.75
N PRO A 761 -36.52 -37.69 48.43
CA PRO A 761 -35.58 -37.39 47.33
C PRO A 761 -34.88 -36.02 47.43
N GLU A 762 -35.48 -35.08 48.17
CA GLU A 762 -34.91 -33.76 48.49
C GLU A 762 -33.58 -33.85 49.27
N ASP A 763 -33.36 -34.88 50.08
CA ASP A 763 -32.11 -35.03 50.86
C ASP A 763 -30.93 -35.50 49.99
N LYS A 764 -31.22 -36.18 48.86
CA LYS A 764 -30.22 -36.53 47.84
C LYS A 764 -29.83 -35.32 46.99
N GLU A 765 -30.81 -34.50 46.62
CA GLU A 765 -30.57 -33.24 45.91
C GLU A 765 -29.84 -32.24 46.81
N ARG A 766 -30.22 -32.12 48.09
CA ARG A 766 -29.52 -31.28 49.07
C ARG A 766 -28.07 -31.71 49.28
N LYS A 767 -27.79 -33.01 49.44
CA LYS A 767 -26.42 -33.54 49.52
C LYS A 767 -25.63 -33.35 48.22
N ALA A 768 -26.28 -33.39 47.06
CA ALA A 768 -25.64 -33.08 45.78
C ALA A 768 -25.29 -31.58 45.68
N LEU A 769 -26.19 -30.70 46.12
CA LEU A 769 -26.00 -29.26 46.18
C LEU A 769 -24.92 -28.84 47.18
N GLU A 770 -24.88 -29.48 48.36
CA GLU A 770 -23.82 -29.30 49.35
C GLU A 770 -22.45 -29.71 48.78
N LYS A 771 -22.40 -30.84 48.04
CA LYS A 771 -21.19 -31.29 47.37
C LYS A 771 -20.76 -30.35 46.23
N GLU A 772 -21.70 -29.82 45.45
CA GLU A 772 -21.41 -28.80 44.43
C GLU A 772 -20.92 -27.49 45.06
N MET A 773 -21.50 -27.08 46.19
CA MET A 773 -21.10 -25.88 46.93
C MET A 773 -19.71 -26.05 47.54
N GLU A 774 -19.38 -27.21 48.11
CA GLU A 774 -18.02 -27.54 48.58
C GLU A 774 -17.00 -27.48 47.42
N GLN A 775 -17.35 -28.03 46.25
CA GLN A 775 -16.48 -27.98 45.06
C GLN A 775 -16.31 -26.55 44.52
N ALA A 776 -17.36 -25.73 44.54
CA ALA A 776 -17.31 -24.33 44.16
C ALA A 776 -16.44 -23.50 45.12
N MET A 777 -16.60 -23.71 46.43
CA MET A 777 -15.78 -23.09 47.47
C MET A 777 -14.31 -23.50 47.37
N HIS A 778 -14.03 -24.78 47.09
CA HIS A 778 -12.67 -25.27 46.86
C HIS A 778 -12.04 -24.58 45.62
N LYS A 779 -12.74 -24.55 44.48
CA LYS A 779 -12.26 -23.85 43.27
C LYS A 779 -12.04 -22.35 43.51
N MET A 780 -12.92 -21.71 44.26
CA MET A 780 -12.80 -20.30 44.63
C MET A 780 -11.56 -20.04 45.49
N ARG A 781 -11.30 -20.87 46.51
CA ARG A 781 -10.12 -20.78 47.37
C ARG A 781 -8.82 -21.07 46.62
N VAL A 782 -8.81 -22.05 45.71
CA VAL A 782 -7.67 -22.30 44.80
C VAL A 782 -7.40 -21.06 43.94
N GLY A 783 -8.43 -20.46 43.34
CA GLY A 783 -8.28 -19.23 42.56
C GLY A 783 -7.79 -18.00 43.35
N TRP A 784 -7.93 -17.99 44.67
CA TRP A 784 -7.41 -16.91 45.54
C TRP A 784 -5.89 -16.97 45.74
N ILE A 785 -5.25 -18.11 45.49
CA ILE A 785 -3.79 -18.27 45.61
C ILE A 785 -3.04 -17.25 44.74
N LYS A 786 -3.51 -17.03 43.50
CA LYS A 786 -2.94 -16.01 42.58
C LYS A 786 -3.22 -14.57 42.99
N LYS A 787 -4.28 -14.31 43.76
CA LYS A 787 -4.72 -12.97 44.18
C LYS A 787 -4.19 -12.55 45.55
N ALA A 788 -3.45 -13.43 46.25
CA ALA A 788 -2.90 -13.15 47.56
C ALA A 788 -1.81 -12.06 47.50
N ASN A 789 -2.01 -10.97 48.24
CA ASN A 789 -1.13 -9.79 48.27
C ASN A 789 0.20 -10.00 49.02
N SER A 790 0.36 -11.12 49.74
CA SER A 790 1.59 -11.44 50.48
C SER A 790 1.98 -12.90 50.26
N ASP A 791 3.30 -13.13 50.10
CA ASP A 791 3.86 -14.48 49.93
C ASP A 791 3.57 -15.36 51.17
N LEU A 792 3.57 -14.79 52.38
CA LEU A 792 3.27 -15.55 53.62
C LEU A 792 1.82 -16.06 53.66
N LEU A 793 0.87 -15.20 53.30
CA LEU A 793 -0.56 -15.53 53.23
C LEU A 793 -0.83 -16.61 52.17
N ARG A 794 -0.07 -16.58 51.06
CA ARG A 794 -0.18 -17.57 50.00
C ARG A 794 0.29 -18.95 50.48
N GLU A 795 1.42 -19.02 51.15
CA GLU A 795 1.98 -20.27 51.68
C GLU A 795 1.03 -20.90 52.71
N GLN A 796 0.47 -20.10 53.63
CA GLN A 796 -0.52 -20.57 54.60
C GLN A 796 -1.78 -21.14 53.93
N LEU A 797 -2.33 -20.41 52.96
CA LEU A 797 -3.51 -20.86 52.20
C LEU A 797 -3.23 -22.15 51.43
N VAL A 798 -2.04 -22.29 50.85
CA VAL A 798 -1.64 -23.50 50.10
C VAL A 798 -1.47 -24.68 51.03
N SER A 799 -0.85 -24.51 52.20
CA SER A 799 -0.72 -25.57 53.21
C SER A 799 -2.10 -26.06 53.68
N GLU A 800 -3.01 -25.16 54.04
CA GLU A 800 -4.38 -25.50 54.44
C GLU A 800 -5.13 -26.26 53.33
N LEU A 801 -5.00 -25.81 52.08
CA LEU A 801 -5.68 -26.43 50.95
C LEU A 801 -5.11 -27.83 50.65
N ILE A 802 -3.79 -28.02 50.72
CA ILE A 802 -3.14 -29.33 50.52
C ILE A 802 -3.52 -30.32 51.63
N GLU A 803 -3.61 -29.88 52.88
CA GLU A 803 -4.07 -30.72 54.00
C GLU A 803 -5.53 -31.14 53.84
N SER A 804 -6.37 -30.25 53.30
CA SER A 804 -7.80 -30.53 53.07
C SER A 804 -8.08 -31.38 51.81
N ALA A 805 -7.10 -31.55 50.92
CA ALA A 805 -7.26 -32.25 49.65
C ALA A 805 -7.36 -33.77 49.85
N LYS A 806 -8.43 -34.37 49.30
CA LYS A 806 -8.77 -35.79 49.47
C LYS A 806 -8.20 -36.66 48.36
N THR A 807 -7.84 -36.07 47.22
CA THR A 807 -7.29 -36.76 46.05
C THR A 807 -5.98 -36.12 45.60
N ASP A 808 -5.10 -36.91 44.97
CA ASP A 808 -3.86 -36.39 44.40
C ASP A 808 -4.10 -35.41 43.25
N SER A 809 -5.23 -35.53 42.54
CA SER A 809 -5.68 -34.58 41.52
C SER A 809 -6.00 -33.19 42.10
N GLU A 810 -6.67 -33.13 43.26
CA GLU A 810 -6.92 -31.86 43.97
C GLU A 810 -5.61 -31.21 44.43
N ARG A 811 -4.69 -32.02 45.00
CA ARG A 811 -3.35 -31.54 45.40
C ARG A 811 -2.58 -30.97 44.21
N LEU A 812 -2.60 -31.66 43.06
CA LEU A 812 -1.92 -31.22 41.84
C LEU A 812 -2.47 -29.88 41.33
N SER A 813 -3.80 -29.71 41.34
CA SER A 813 -4.47 -28.46 40.94
C SER A 813 -4.07 -27.27 41.84
N ILE A 814 -4.01 -27.49 43.17
CA ILE A 814 -3.54 -26.47 44.13
C ILE A 814 -2.08 -26.09 43.85
N MET A 815 -1.20 -27.10 43.63
CA MET A 815 0.21 -26.85 43.38
C MET A 815 0.48 -26.16 42.05
N LEU A 816 -0.29 -26.45 41.00
CA LEU A 816 -0.20 -25.74 39.71
C LEU A 816 -0.59 -24.27 39.83
N GLU A 817 -1.64 -23.97 40.61
CA GLU A 817 -2.08 -22.59 40.84
C GLU A 817 -1.07 -21.83 41.73
N HIS A 818 -0.46 -22.51 42.70
CA HIS A 818 0.65 -22.00 43.50
C HIS A 818 1.90 -21.74 42.66
N LEU A 819 2.29 -22.67 41.79
CA LEU A 819 3.38 -22.53 40.85
C LEU A 819 3.16 -21.30 39.96
N GLY A 820 1.97 -21.15 39.39
CA GLY A 820 1.61 -19.99 38.57
C GLY A 820 1.59 -18.64 39.32
N ALA A 821 1.49 -18.66 40.65
CA ALA A 821 1.55 -17.46 41.49
C ALA A 821 2.98 -17.09 41.93
N ILE A 822 3.87 -18.08 42.10
CA ILE A 822 5.29 -17.85 42.44
C ILE A 822 6.11 -17.55 41.18
N ASP A 823 5.80 -18.25 40.08
CA ASP A 823 6.40 -18.06 38.76
C ASP A 823 5.95 -16.73 38.15
N THR A 824 6.52 -15.65 38.69
CA THR A 824 6.40 -14.27 38.23
C THR A 824 7.37 -13.97 37.08
N SER A 825 8.00 -15.00 36.50
CA SER A 825 8.88 -14.81 35.36
C SER A 825 8.07 -14.29 34.17
N ASP A 826 8.57 -13.25 33.53
CA ASP A 826 7.94 -12.70 32.34
C ASP A 826 8.11 -13.70 31.19
N LYS A 827 7.00 -14.38 30.85
CA LYS A 827 6.92 -15.33 29.74
C LYS A 827 7.21 -14.69 28.38
N GLN A 828 7.15 -13.36 28.29
CA GLN A 828 7.46 -12.56 27.11
C GLN A 828 8.84 -11.90 27.19
N ALA A 829 9.72 -12.34 28.08
CA ALA A 829 11.07 -11.82 28.15
C ALA A 829 12.14 -12.92 28.16
N MET A 830 13.41 -12.53 27.98
CA MET A 830 14.51 -13.49 27.91
C MET A 830 14.57 -14.29 29.23
N PRO A 831 14.59 -15.64 29.18
CA PRO A 831 14.58 -16.48 30.37
C PRO A 831 15.72 -16.22 31.37
N TRP A 832 16.82 -15.61 30.91
CA TRP A 832 18.01 -15.32 31.71
C TRP A 832 18.19 -13.85 32.07
N SER A 833 17.30 -12.94 31.64
CA SER A 833 17.44 -11.52 31.98
C SER A 833 16.77 -11.17 33.32
N ALA A 834 17.36 -10.23 34.05
CA ALA A 834 16.77 -9.68 35.27
C ALA A 834 15.44 -8.96 34.95
N HIS A 835 14.37 -9.33 35.67
CA HIS A 835 13.04 -8.71 35.56
C HIS A 835 12.59 -8.18 36.91
N ALA A 836 11.79 -7.12 36.90
CA ALA A 836 11.22 -6.55 38.12
C ALA A 836 10.25 -7.57 38.78
N GLY A 837 10.68 -8.21 39.86
CA GLY A 837 9.82 -9.08 40.70
C GLY A 837 10.23 -10.55 40.80
N PHE A 838 11.14 -11.04 39.94
CA PHE A 838 11.67 -12.41 39.97
C PHE A 838 13.07 -12.44 40.61
N THR A 839 13.15 -12.90 41.86
CA THR A 839 14.38 -12.92 42.67
C THR A 839 14.96 -14.33 42.78
N GLU A 840 16.22 -14.47 43.21
CA GLU A 840 16.87 -15.79 43.42
C GLU A 840 16.08 -16.68 44.39
N ALA A 841 15.55 -16.10 45.48
CA ALA A 841 14.72 -16.81 46.44
C ALA A 841 13.42 -17.34 45.80
N LYS A 842 12.80 -16.56 44.91
CA LYS A 842 11.60 -17.00 44.17
C LYS A 842 11.94 -18.07 43.14
N ALA A 843 13.04 -17.92 42.39
CA ALA A 843 13.49 -18.93 41.43
C ALA A 843 13.77 -20.28 42.11
N ALA A 844 14.45 -20.28 43.27
CA ALA A 844 14.68 -21.49 44.05
C ALA A 844 13.37 -22.14 44.51
N ARG A 845 12.40 -21.35 45.00
CA ARG A 845 11.06 -21.86 45.35
C ARG A 845 10.28 -22.39 44.15
N THR A 846 10.36 -21.73 42.99
CA THR A 846 9.72 -22.22 41.75
C THR A 846 10.25 -23.59 41.37
N ILE A 847 11.56 -23.83 41.50
CA ILE A 847 12.15 -25.16 41.24
C ILE A 847 11.61 -26.20 42.22
N GLU A 848 11.58 -25.89 43.52
CA GLU A 848 11.08 -26.81 44.55
C GLU A 848 9.61 -27.21 44.33
N VAL A 849 8.74 -26.24 44.05
CA VAL A 849 7.31 -26.49 43.79
C VAL A 849 7.12 -27.26 42.49
N ALA A 850 7.88 -26.94 41.44
CA ALA A 850 7.83 -27.67 40.18
C ALA A 850 8.28 -29.13 40.33
N ASP A 851 9.32 -29.39 41.12
CA ASP A 851 9.80 -30.75 41.40
C ASP A 851 8.76 -31.61 42.11
N LYS A 852 8.07 -31.04 43.12
CA LYS A 852 6.96 -31.73 43.79
C LYS A 852 5.81 -32.05 42.83
N ILE A 853 5.48 -31.15 41.89
CA ILE A 853 4.46 -31.42 40.86
C ILE A 853 4.92 -32.55 39.93
N ILE A 854 6.17 -32.53 39.48
CA ILE A 854 6.75 -33.57 38.61
C ILE A 854 6.69 -34.94 39.31
N GLU A 855 7.06 -35.02 40.58
CA GLU A 855 7.00 -36.26 41.37
C GLU A 855 5.56 -36.79 41.53
N MET A 856 4.58 -35.91 41.65
CA MET A 856 3.16 -36.27 41.73
C MET A 856 2.56 -36.70 40.38
N THR A 857 3.26 -36.49 39.27
CA THR A 857 2.76 -36.83 37.93
C THR A 857 3.33 -38.19 37.49
N GLU A 858 2.49 -39.22 37.31
CA GLU A 858 2.94 -40.54 36.84
C GLU A 858 3.35 -40.53 35.36
N GLU A 859 4.64 -40.25 35.08
CA GLU A 859 5.21 -40.26 33.73
C GLU A 859 5.04 -41.59 32.98
N THR A 860 4.98 -42.71 33.70
CA THR A 860 4.83 -44.06 33.13
C THR A 860 3.47 -44.24 32.46
N VAL A 861 2.41 -43.64 33.03
CA VAL A 861 1.04 -43.68 32.49
C VAL A 861 0.96 -42.88 31.19
N ILE A 862 1.57 -41.69 31.16
CA ILE A 862 1.59 -40.82 29.98
C ILE A 862 2.37 -41.49 28.83
N LYS A 863 3.55 -42.08 29.12
CA LYS A 863 4.35 -42.83 28.12
C LYS A 863 3.56 -44.00 27.54
N ASN A 864 2.97 -44.85 28.38
CA ASN A 864 2.25 -46.03 27.91
C ASN A 864 1.07 -45.69 26.98
N TYR A 865 0.41 -44.55 27.22
CA TYR A 865 -0.69 -44.05 26.39
C TYR A 865 -0.22 -43.57 25.01
N TYR A 866 0.78 -42.68 24.91
CA TYR A 866 1.22 -42.16 23.60
C TYR A 866 1.92 -43.22 22.71
N TYR A 867 2.45 -44.31 23.30
CA TYR A 867 3.03 -45.43 22.54
C TYR A 867 1.99 -46.41 21.98
N THR A 868 0.77 -46.45 22.53
CA THR A 868 -0.34 -47.24 21.99
C THR A 868 -1.08 -46.39 20.94
N LYS A 869 -0.94 -46.69 19.65
CA LYS A 869 -1.65 -45.98 18.56
C LYS A 869 -3.17 -46.26 18.63
N VAL A 870 -3.89 -45.57 19.50
CA VAL A 870 -5.36 -45.66 19.61
C VAL A 870 -6.02 -44.87 18.48
N ASN A 871 -6.88 -45.52 17.68
CA ASN A 871 -7.61 -44.87 16.59
C ASN A 871 -8.88 -44.19 17.12
N LEU A 872 -8.86 -42.85 17.19
CA LEU A 872 -9.86 -42.04 17.90
C LEU A 872 -11.27 -42.08 17.31
N THR A 873 -11.41 -42.47 16.05
CA THR A 873 -12.71 -42.58 15.36
C THR A 873 -13.54 -43.78 15.82
N SER A 874 -12.92 -44.79 16.43
CA SER A 874 -13.57 -46.00 16.96
C SER A 874 -13.37 -46.20 18.47
N ALA A 875 -12.85 -45.18 19.17
CA ALA A 875 -12.50 -45.27 20.59
C ALA A 875 -13.75 -45.33 21.49
N THR A 876 -13.72 -46.26 22.44
CA THR A 876 -14.70 -46.42 23.53
C THR A 876 -14.71 -45.21 24.46
N ALA A 877 -15.78 -45.05 25.26
CA ALA A 877 -15.90 -43.93 26.22
C ALA A 877 -14.76 -43.92 27.26
N GLU A 878 -14.26 -45.11 27.63
CA GLU A 878 -13.14 -45.28 28.56
C GLU A 878 -11.81 -44.85 27.94
N GLU A 879 -11.53 -45.22 26.69
CA GLU A 879 -10.32 -44.78 25.96
C GLU A 879 -10.30 -43.26 25.72
N ARG A 880 -11.47 -42.64 25.50
CA ARG A 880 -11.57 -41.16 25.38
C ARG A 880 -11.32 -40.46 26.71
N LYS A 881 -11.78 -41.05 27.82
CA LYS A 881 -11.51 -40.52 29.17
C LYS A 881 -10.03 -40.66 29.51
N LEU A 882 -9.44 -41.83 29.25
CA LEU A 882 -8.00 -42.07 29.46
C LEU A 882 -7.13 -41.12 28.63
N LYS A 883 -7.54 -40.80 27.40
CA LYS A 883 -6.87 -39.77 26.59
C LYS A 883 -6.89 -38.41 27.26
N LYS A 884 -8.08 -37.97 27.68
CA LYS A 884 -8.27 -36.66 28.29
C LYS A 884 -7.41 -36.55 29.55
N ASP A 885 -7.41 -37.59 30.38
CA ASP A 885 -6.63 -37.65 31.61
C ASP A 885 -5.11 -37.67 31.32
N ALA A 886 -4.67 -38.36 30.26
CA ALA A 886 -3.27 -38.38 29.82
C ALA A 886 -2.80 -37.05 29.20
N ASP A 887 -3.64 -36.40 28.38
CA ASP A 887 -3.37 -35.08 27.78
C ASP A 887 -3.31 -34.00 28.88
N GLU A 888 -4.19 -34.08 29.89
CA GLU A 888 -4.22 -33.19 31.06
C GLU A 888 -2.99 -33.39 31.94
N ALA A 889 -2.61 -34.64 32.24
CA ALA A 889 -1.38 -34.96 32.98
C ALA A 889 -0.12 -34.51 32.23
N ASN A 890 -0.07 -34.68 30.90
CA ASN A 890 1.02 -34.16 30.07
C ASN A 890 1.07 -32.63 30.09
N GLY A 891 -0.08 -31.96 30.02
CA GLY A 891 -0.19 -30.50 30.15
C GLY A 891 0.36 -29.98 31.48
N HIS A 892 0.01 -30.63 32.58
CA HIS A 892 0.50 -30.29 33.92
C HIS A 892 2.03 -30.48 34.05
N LEU A 893 2.54 -31.61 33.56
CA LEU A 893 3.96 -31.92 33.54
C LEU A 893 4.76 -30.87 32.73
N VAL A 894 4.27 -30.52 31.54
CA VAL A 894 4.90 -29.51 30.67
C VAL A 894 4.92 -28.13 31.33
N VAL A 895 3.84 -27.71 32.00
CA VAL A 895 3.79 -26.43 32.73
C VAL A 895 4.83 -26.39 33.86
N ALA A 896 4.94 -27.46 34.65
CA ALA A 896 5.92 -27.57 35.72
C ALA A 896 7.37 -27.56 35.19
N LEU A 897 7.65 -28.34 34.15
CA LEU A 897 8.96 -28.41 33.52
C LEU A 897 9.38 -27.07 32.89
N LYS A 898 8.44 -26.33 32.25
CA LYS A 898 8.70 -24.98 31.72
C LYS A 898 9.08 -23.99 32.83
N ALA A 899 8.33 -23.97 33.93
CA ALA A 899 8.63 -23.10 35.07
C ALA A 899 9.98 -23.44 35.72
N LYS A 900 10.27 -24.74 35.90
CA LYS A 900 11.58 -25.23 36.39
C LYS A 900 12.72 -24.79 35.47
N CYS A 901 12.56 -24.93 34.16
CA CYS A 901 13.56 -24.51 33.18
C CYS A 901 13.77 -22.99 33.19
N ARG A 902 12.71 -22.18 33.29
CA ARG A 902 12.81 -20.70 33.39
C ARG A 902 13.57 -20.28 34.65
N ALA A 903 13.22 -20.86 35.79
CA ALA A 903 13.91 -20.57 37.05
C ALA A 903 15.38 -21.02 37.05
N ALA A 904 15.67 -22.21 36.51
CA ALA A 904 17.04 -22.70 36.37
C ALA A 904 17.87 -21.87 35.37
N ALA A 905 17.26 -21.45 34.25
CA ALA A 905 17.88 -20.58 33.25
C ALA A 905 18.18 -19.19 33.81
N PHE A 906 17.32 -18.65 34.68
CA PHE A 906 17.55 -17.37 35.36
C PHE A 906 18.77 -17.43 36.29
N LEU A 907 18.84 -18.47 37.14
CA LEU A 907 19.95 -18.68 38.07
C LEU A 907 21.28 -18.91 37.34
N ALA A 908 21.28 -19.74 36.29
CA ALA A 908 22.48 -19.98 35.48
C ALA A 908 22.86 -18.75 34.62
N GLY A 909 21.86 -18.04 34.10
CA GLY A 909 21.99 -16.90 33.20
C GLY A 909 22.67 -15.69 33.83
N LYS A 910 22.37 -15.39 35.10
CA LYS A 910 23.04 -14.31 35.85
C LYS A 910 24.56 -14.55 35.95
N SER A 911 24.99 -15.81 36.03
CA SER A 911 26.41 -16.18 36.06
C SER A 911 27.04 -16.32 34.67
N LEU A 912 26.25 -16.61 33.62
CA LEU A 912 26.74 -16.70 32.23
C LEU A 912 26.90 -15.33 31.56
N PHE A 913 26.08 -14.34 31.94
CA PHE A 913 26.01 -13.02 31.29
C PHE A 913 26.26 -11.83 32.23
N GLY A 914 26.41 -12.03 33.54
CA GLY A 914 26.69 -11.00 34.55
C GLY A 914 28.19 -10.87 34.91
N THR A 915 28.53 -9.84 35.71
CA THR A 915 29.90 -9.52 36.17
C THR A 915 30.29 -10.14 37.52
N GLU A 916 29.38 -10.82 38.21
CA GLU A 916 29.61 -11.39 39.55
C GLU A 916 29.94 -12.88 39.49
N SER A 917 31.02 -13.30 40.15
CA SER A 917 31.44 -14.69 40.28
C SER A 917 30.59 -15.41 41.32
N VAL A 918 29.88 -16.46 40.91
CA VAL A 918 29.15 -17.36 41.81
C VAL A 918 29.99 -18.61 42.09
N GLU A 919 30.07 -19.04 43.35
CA GLU A 919 30.59 -20.36 43.73
C GLU A 919 29.62 -21.44 43.23
N ASN A 920 30.06 -22.38 42.38
CA ASN A 920 29.31 -23.49 41.75
C ASN A 920 28.53 -23.21 40.43
N LEU A 921 29.13 -22.47 39.48
CA LEU A 921 28.59 -22.30 38.12
C LEU A 921 28.34 -23.63 37.37
N ASP A 922 29.26 -24.58 37.45
CA ASP A 922 29.16 -25.86 36.73
C ASP A 922 27.96 -26.71 37.20
N ASP A 923 27.63 -26.66 38.49
CA ASP A 923 26.50 -27.40 39.06
C ASP A 923 25.15 -26.78 38.63
N ALA A 924 25.06 -25.44 38.59
CA ALA A 924 23.88 -24.73 38.11
C ALA A 924 23.60 -25.00 36.62
N ILE A 925 24.64 -24.98 35.78
CA ILE A 925 24.52 -25.32 34.35
C ILE A 925 24.10 -26.78 34.16
N LYS A 926 24.66 -27.70 34.96
CA LYS A 926 24.30 -29.13 34.91
C LYS A 926 22.83 -29.36 35.27
N LYS A 927 22.35 -28.75 36.35
CA LYS A 927 20.93 -28.84 36.79
C LYS A 927 19.98 -28.27 35.74
N TYR A 928 20.34 -27.15 35.14
CA TYR A 928 19.56 -26.53 34.07
C TYR A 928 19.53 -27.40 32.81
N LYS A 929 20.67 -27.96 32.39
CA LYS A 929 20.73 -28.88 31.25
C LYS A 929 19.86 -30.11 31.45
N GLN A 930 19.90 -30.71 32.65
CA GLN A 930 19.04 -31.85 33.00
C GLN A 930 17.56 -31.50 32.95
N ALA A 931 17.17 -30.31 33.45
CA ALA A 931 15.79 -29.85 33.38
C ALA A 931 15.31 -29.66 31.93
N LEU A 932 16.16 -29.08 31.07
CA LEU A 932 15.83 -28.86 29.67
C LEU A 932 15.73 -30.18 28.88
N GLU A 933 16.68 -31.11 29.07
CA GLU A 933 16.62 -32.45 28.47
C GLU A 933 15.37 -33.22 28.93
N HIS A 934 14.88 -32.95 30.14
CA HIS A 934 13.62 -33.53 30.61
C HIS A 934 12.42 -32.93 29.87
N LEU A 935 12.35 -31.61 29.71
CA LEU A 935 11.29 -30.94 28.95
C LEU A 935 11.23 -31.40 27.49
N GLU A 936 12.39 -31.53 26.83
CA GLU A 936 12.49 -31.92 25.41
C GLU A 936 11.96 -33.34 25.10
N ARG A 937 11.82 -34.21 26.11
CA ARG A 937 11.23 -35.56 25.95
C ARG A 937 9.72 -35.54 25.77
N TRP A 938 9.07 -34.50 26.29
CA TRP A 938 7.60 -34.38 26.34
C TRP A 938 7.08 -33.38 25.32
N GLU A 939 7.86 -32.35 25.03
CA GLU A 939 7.57 -31.35 23.99
C GLU A 939 8.77 -31.29 23.04
N ALA A 940 8.63 -31.92 21.87
CA ALA A 940 9.72 -32.03 20.92
C ALA A 940 10.10 -30.64 20.36
N CYS A 941 11.39 -30.33 20.36
CA CYS A 941 11.95 -29.14 19.73
C CYS A 941 11.94 -29.24 18.17
N SER A 942 11.49 -30.38 17.61
CA SER A 942 11.58 -30.70 16.18
C SER A 942 10.59 -29.96 15.31
N ASP A 943 9.45 -29.54 15.87
CA ASP A 943 8.46 -28.72 15.19
C ASP A 943 8.45 -27.35 15.85
N TYR A 944 8.71 -26.31 15.06
CA TYR A 944 8.84 -24.88 15.38
C TYR A 944 7.63 -24.23 16.11
N SER A 945 6.84 -25.02 16.84
CA SER A 945 5.59 -24.74 17.54
C SER A 945 5.78 -24.08 18.92
N SER A 946 6.92 -24.25 19.59
CA SER A 946 7.17 -23.65 20.92
C SER A 946 8.36 -22.69 20.92
N VAL A 947 8.08 -21.44 20.55
CA VAL A 947 8.99 -20.27 20.61
C VAL A 947 9.70 -20.15 21.97
N GLU A 948 9.04 -20.57 23.05
CA GLU A 948 9.54 -20.57 24.42
C GLU A 948 10.69 -21.58 24.66
N ILE A 949 10.61 -22.79 24.10
CA ILE A 949 11.67 -23.81 24.26
C ILE A 949 12.94 -23.38 23.52
N MET A 950 12.80 -22.76 22.35
CA MET A 950 13.94 -22.21 21.62
C MET A 950 14.65 -21.13 22.45
N ALA A 951 13.90 -20.23 23.07
CA ALA A 951 14.46 -19.24 23.99
C ALA A 951 15.17 -19.93 25.16
N LEU A 952 14.53 -20.91 25.81
CA LEU A 952 15.10 -21.68 26.92
C LEU A 952 16.33 -22.51 26.56
N ARG A 953 16.68 -22.69 25.28
CA ARG A 953 17.89 -23.42 24.87
C ARG A 953 19.10 -22.51 24.65
N LEU A 954 18.86 -21.23 24.33
CA LEU A 954 19.90 -20.28 23.92
C LEU A 954 21.06 -20.12 24.92
N PRO A 955 20.83 -19.98 26.25
CA PRO A 955 21.93 -19.77 27.21
C PRO A 955 22.93 -20.93 27.23
N LEU A 956 22.44 -22.18 27.16
CA LEU A 956 23.29 -23.36 27.15
C LEU A 956 24.13 -23.43 25.87
N LEU A 957 23.52 -23.15 24.71
CA LEU A 957 24.23 -23.17 23.44
C LEU A 957 25.32 -22.09 23.38
N ILE A 958 25.04 -20.91 23.93
CA ILE A 958 26.03 -19.82 24.02
C ILE A 958 27.18 -20.21 24.97
N ALA A 959 26.87 -20.81 26.12
CA ALA A 959 27.86 -21.31 27.08
C ALA A 959 28.76 -22.41 26.46
N GLU A 960 28.17 -23.32 25.70
CA GLU A 960 28.87 -24.40 24.98
C GLU A 960 29.60 -23.92 23.71
N LYS A 961 29.60 -22.60 23.42
CA LYS A 961 30.19 -21.97 22.21
C LYS A 961 29.61 -22.51 20.89
N LYS A 962 28.36 -22.96 20.90
CA LYS A 962 27.60 -23.41 19.72
C LYS A 962 26.86 -22.24 19.09
N TYR A 963 27.60 -21.33 18.49
CA TYR A 963 27.06 -20.05 18.02
C TYR A 963 26.13 -20.21 16.81
N ALA A 964 26.41 -21.16 15.91
CA ALA A 964 25.56 -21.39 14.73
C ALA A 964 24.20 -21.97 15.14
N GLN A 965 24.19 -22.96 16.04
CA GLN A 965 22.94 -23.49 16.59
C GLN A 965 22.15 -22.41 17.32
N SER A 966 22.82 -21.55 18.10
CA SER A 966 22.19 -20.42 18.77
C SER A 966 21.54 -19.46 17.77
N LEU A 967 22.26 -19.11 16.70
CA LEU A 967 21.77 -18.19 15.66
C LEU A 967 20.55 -18.78 14.94
N LYS A 968 20.54 -20.08 14.64
CA LYS A 968 19.39 -20.78 14.05
C LYS A 968 18.12 -20.60 14.90
N HIS A 969 18.23 -20.78 16.22
CA HIS A 969 17.10 -20.59 17.13
C HIS A 969 16.65 -19.13 17.20
N VAL A 970 17.58 -18.16 17.19
CA VAL A 970 17.23 -16.73 17.16
C VAL A 970 16.50 -16.36 15.86
N LEU A 971 16.97 -16.85 14.70
CA LEU A 971 16.33 -16.60 13.41
C LEU A 971 14.94 -17.24 13.33
N ALA A 972 14.80 -18.49 13.77
CA ALA A 972 13.52 -19.17 13.87
C ALA A 972 12.54 -18.40 14.77
N TRP A 973 13.02 -17.94 15.93
CA TRP A 973 12.25 -17.11 16.84
C TRP A 973 11.76 -15.84 16.13
N LEU A 974 12.67 -15.07 15.50
CA LEU A 974 12.39 -13.82 14.78
C LEU A 974 11.41 -13.99 13.60
N SER A 975 11.32 -15.19 13.03
CA SER A 975 10.40 -15.51 11.92
C SER A 975 9.00 -15.95 12.34
N SER A 976 8.78 -16.22 13.63
CA SER A 976 7.51 -16.81 14.11
C SER A 976 6.36 -15.80 14.18
N ALA A 977 5.17 -16.20 13.69
CA ALA A 977 3.96 -15.36 13.68
C ALA A 977 3.44 -14.97 15.07
N ALA A 978 3.85 -15.66 16.14
CA ALA A 978 3.52 -15.32 17.52
C ALA A 978 4.08 -13.96 17.98
N ILE A 979 5.01 -13.37 17.22
CA ILE A 979 5.66 -12.08 17.51
C ILE A 979 4.71 -10.89 17.41
N TYR A 980 3.64 -10.95 16.62
CA TYR A 980 2.74 -9.80 16.44
C TYR A 980 2.07 -9.33 17.75
N ASN A 981 2.04 -10.18 18.78
CA ASN A 981 1.56 -9.85 20.13
C ASN A 981 2.68 -9.69 21.18
N SER A 982 3.96 -9.75 20.80
CA SER A 982 5.10 -9.70 21.72
C SER A 982 5.55 -8.27 22.02
N ASN A 983 6.03 -8.04 23.24
CA ASN A 983 6.60 -6.78 23.69
C ASN A 983 7.77 -6.31 22.78
N SER A 984 7.72 -5.06 22.32
CA SER A 984 8.73 -4.43 21.45
C SER A 984 10.17 -4.56 21.97
N ASP A 985 10.35 -4.63 23.29
CA ASP A 985 11.65 -4.77 23.95
C ASP A 985 12.28 -6.16 23.75
N MET A 986 11.49 -7.25 23.76
CA MET A 986 12.03 -8.61 23.57
C MET A 986 12.56 -8.79 22.16
N ARG A 987 11.81 -8.28 21.17
CA ARG A 987 12.26 -8.26 19.77
C ARG A 987 13.55 -7.48 19.60
N ARG A 988 13.72 -6.34 20.30
CA ARG A 988 14.97 -5.57 20.30
C ARG A 988 16.15 -6.40 20.83
N LYS A 989 15.99 -7.05 21.99
CA LYS A 989 17.03 -7.90 22.59
C LYS A 989 17.40 -9.10 21.71
N MET A 990 16.44 -9.72 21.02
CA MET A 990 16.71 -10.82 20.09
C MET A 990 17.46 -10.37 18.83
N VAL A 991 17.19 -9.16 18.33
CA VAL A 991 17.96 -8.54 17.25
C VAL A 991 19.39 -8.23 17.69
N GLU A 992 19.58 -7.68 18.88
CA GLU A 992 20.91 -7.44 19.46
C GLU A 992 21.69 -8.75 19.62
N LEU A 993 21.05 -9.80 20.13
CA LEU A 993 21.67 -11.12 20.28
C LEU A 993 22.04 -11.74 18.92
N ARG A 994 21.20 -11.60 17.90
CA ARG A 994 21.52 -12.02 16.52
C ARG A 994 22.81 -11.35 16.04
N ASP A 995 22.93 -10.03 16.20
CA ASP A 995 24.07 -9.27 15.72
C ASP A 995 25.35 -9.62 16.49
N GLN A 996 25.24 -9.87 17.81
CA GLN A 996 26.35 -10.38 18.62
C GLN A 996 26.82 -11.77 18.15
N LEU A 997 25.89 -12.69 17.87
CA LEU A 997 26.21 -14.05 17.39
C LEU A 997 26.86 -14.02 16.00
N LEU A 998 26.33 -13.20 15.08
CA LEU A 998 26.95 -12.96 13.77
C LEU A 998 28.37 -12.39 13.93
N GLY A 999 28.57 -11.48 14.87
CA GLY A 999 29.89 -10.92 15.20
C GLY A 999 30.87 -11.98 15.71
N LYS A 1000 30.41 -12.92 16.55
CA LYS A 1000 31.22 -14.06 17.02
C LYS A 1000 31.59 -15.03 15.90
N LEU A 1001 30.77 -15.14 14.86
CA LEU A 1001 31.03 -15.96 13.68
C LEU A 1001 31.89 -15.26 12.61
N GLY A 1002 32.19 -13.95 12.78
CA GLY A 1002 32.94 -13.17 11.79
C GLY A 1002 32.10 -12.81 10.55
N TRP A 1003 30.78 -12.85 10.66
CA TRP A 1003 29.82 -12.75 9.56
C TRP A 1003 29.30 -11.31 9.40
N SER A 1004 30.20 -10.34 9.22
CA SER A 1004 29.85 -8.91 9.15
C SER A 1004 28.91 -8.56 8.00
N LEU A 1005 28.98 -9.29 6.88
CA LEU A 1005 28.11 -9.13 5.71
C LEU A 1005 26.62 -9.11 6.10
N TRP A 1006 26.18 -10.05 6.95
CA TRP A 1006 24.78 -10.14 7.36
C TRP A 1006 24.41 -9.13 8.43
N ILE A 1007 25.36 -8.70 9.28
CA ILE A 1007 25.13 -7.60 10.23
C ILE A 1007 24.80 -6.33 9.45
N ASP A 1008 25.61 -6.01 8.45
CA ASP A 1008 25.40 -4.82 7.60
C ASP A 1008 24.06 -4.91 6.86
N HIS A 1009 23.76 -6.08 6.28
CA HIS A 1009 22.49 -6.36 5.60
C HIS A 1009 21.28 -6.13 6.53
N PHE A 1010 21.26 -6.77 7.69
CA PHE A 1010 20.14 -6.64 8.61
C PHE A 1010 20.05 -5.25 9.24
N SER A 1011 21.18 -4.57 9.47
CA SER A 1011 21.17 -3.19 9.97
C SER A 1011 20.53 -2.24 8.95
N THR A 1012 20.78 -2.47 7.65
CA THR A 1012 20.20 -1.69 6.55
C THR A 1012 18.70 -1.98 6.44
N ALA A 1013 18.30 -3.25 6.45
CA ALA A 1013 16.90 -3.65 6.43
C ALA A 1013 16.13 -3.12 7.66
N ALA A 1014 16.75 -3.12 8.84
CA ALA A 1014 16.15 -2.57 10.05
C ALA A 1014 15.91 -1.05 9.97
N ARG A 1015 16.83 -0.30 9.34
CA ARG A 1015 16.64 1.14 9.07
C ARG A 1015 15.48 1.38 8.11
N ALA A 1016 15.33 0.55 7.08
CA ALA A 1016 14.19 0.65 6.15
C ALA A 1016 12.85 0.36 6.84
N GLN A 1017 12.81 -0.59 7.77
CA GLN A 1017 11.60 -0.97 8.52
C GLN A 1017 11.25 -0.02 9.67
N ARG A 1018 12.18 0.84 10.10
CA ARG A 1018 12.01 1.80 11.21
C ARG A 1018 12.44 3.20 10.78
N PRO A 1019 11.71 3.84 9.85
CA PRO A 1019 12.03 5.22 9.52
C PRO A 1019 11.82 6.08 10.78
N LYS A 1020 12.75 7.02 11.06
CA LYS A 1020 12.71 7.87 12.27
C LYS A 1020 11.44 8.72 12.35
N GLU A 1021 10.82 8.97 11.21
CA GLU A 1021 9.47 9.49 11.04
C GLU A 1021 8.77 8.69 9.94
N TYR A 1022 7.45 8.50 10.02
CA TYR A 1022 6.69 7.95 8.89
C TYR A 1022 6.94 8.79 7.63
N VAL A 1023 7.17 8.14 6.49
CA VAL A 1023 7.27 8.84 5.19
C VAL A 1023 5.98 9.64 5.02
N LYS A 1024 6.06 10.96 5.15
CA LYS A 1024 4.97 11.84 4.77
C LYS A 1024 4.83 11.72 3.26
N ILE A 1025 3.67 11.25 2.82
CA ILE A 1025 3.22 11.33 1.43
C ILE A 1025 2.68 12.73 1.22
#